data_AF-A0A8D0MV08-F1
#
_entry.id   AF-A0A8D0MV08-F1
#
_cell.length_a   1.000
_cell.length_b   1.000
_cell.length_c   1.000
_cell.angle_alpha   90.00
_cell.angle_beta   90.00
_cell.angle_gamma   90.00
#
_symmetry.space_group_name_H-M   'P 1'
#
loop_
_entity.id
_entity.type
_entity.pdbx_description
1 polymer ?
#
loop_
_entity_poly.entity_id
_entity_poly.type
_entity_poly.pdbx_seq_one_letter_code
_entity_poly.pdbx_strand_id
1 'polypeptide(L)'
;MALITLRRNLCHLSDFRIHGALAALKNPRVNHVHKIVQEHLCLWFCSLQPGPARVRFHHAHCKKFHSENGSDLHPVGEPVFSQVHDWDRFEQTVKNVDEEMCCRRLNNLGSSGEVLRFISTLPALPETVAAEALHRICEVEKKDGAHWLPKEILENSVFQALCDQVGRDPSNLSNAGLVTALQALTPLQGEPQSSLLLNLLAECQHRLEGGRLDIHSLCILGESLIKLQGPGCSTLELILCQLQGENVEKFPPEDILSLYRILQACPEKVDQHQRFLNKINNFSLSLVPKLNPKSMSQMLTALVVLDQTQALPLVIKLGKYAVRHIPHFTNEELGRVLGAFIHFGHNDRFFIEALEQHVTSLRLTLDPEVVSKVMEYCSRKLILSKPILNAVAEMFVCQSEKFSPRQISELLEPFGKLNYLPPNASALFRKLENILFTHFNFFPPKALLKLLHSCSLIECHPVNFMAKLFSPYFLQQLQGEESSLDRLSLAQLTQLFLTAVLECPFYKGPKLLPKYQVKSFLTPCSSLETPMDFQLYRSVMLGLIDLLGARLYFASKVLTPYCYTIDVEIKLDEDGFVLPFTADEDVHRRVALCINGPRRFCLSSKHLLGKEATKQRHLHLLGYQVVQIPYYEIEMLKSRLELVEYLQRKLFSQNPGSHWYQE
;
A
#
# COMPACT_ATOMS: atom_id res chain seq x y z
N MET A 1 -13.83 -11.71 19.20
CA MET A 1 -14.99 -11.09 19.89
C MET A 1 -14.65 -10.31 21.17
N ALA A 2 -13.40 -9.83 21.37
CA ALA A 2 -13.01 -9.05 22.57
C ALA A 2 -12.54 -7.60 22.27
N LEU A 3 -12.88 -7.05 21.09
CA LEU A 3 -12.46 -5.70 20.65
C LEU A 3 -13.62 -4.70 20.46
N ILE A 4 -14.85 -5.10 20.81
CA ILE A 4 -16.07 -4.29 20.64
C ILE A 4 -16.46 -3.56 21.94
N THR A 5 -15.90 -3.94 23.09
CA THR A 5 -16.39 -3.47 24.40
C THR A 5 -15.72 -2.17 24.89
N LEU A 6 -14.65 -1.69 24.26
CA LEU A 6 -13.98 -0.44 24.69
C LEU A 6 -14.37 0.82 23.89
N ARG A 7 -15.21 0.69 22.85
CA ARG A 7 -15.72 1.83 22.06
C ARG A 7 -17.16 2.23 22.39
N ARG A 8 -17.83 1.50 23.27
CA ARG A 8 -19.27 1.67 23.57
C ARG A 8 -19.57 2.71 24.66
N ASN A 9 -18.57 3.20 25.39
CA ASN A 9 -18.74 4.13 26.52
C ASN A 9 -18.68 5.63 26.15
N LEU A 10 -18.73 5.99 24.86
CA LEU A 10 -18.82 7.39 24.39
C LEU A 10 -20.17 7.71 23.72
N CYS A 11 -21.13 6.79 23.75
CA CYS A 11 -22.44 6.96 23.10
C CYS A 11 -23.62 7.19 24.05
N HIS A 12 -23.40 7.38 25.34
CA HIS A 12 -24.46 7.73 26.30
C HIS A 12 -24.07 8.96 27.12
N LEU A 13 -24.23 10.14 26.51
CA LEU A 13 -24.43 11.42 27.19
C LEU A 13 -25.28 12.29 26.25
N SER A 14 -26.50 11.83 26.01
CA SER A 14 -27.58 12.64 25.46
C SER A 14 -28.38 13.15 26.65
N ASP A 15 -28.08 14.37 27.11
CA ASP A 15 -29.03 15.25 27.79
C ASP A 15 -28.36 16.61 28.06
N PHE A 16 -28.46 17.52 27.10
CA PHE A 16 -28.50 18.94 27.39
C PHE A 16 -29.56 19.56 26.48
N ARG A 17 -30.71 19.84 27.09
CA ARG A 17 -31.82 20.59 26.50
C ARG A 17 -31.32 22.00 26.17
N ILE A 18 -31.37 22.39 24.90
CA ILE A 18 -31.38 23.81 24.51
C ILE A 18 -32.81 24.14 24.12
N HIS A 19 -33.49 24.86 25.01
CA HIS A 19 -34.71 25.58 24.66
C HIS A 19 -34.33 26.77 23.77
N GLY A 20 -35.03 26.91 22.64
CA GLY A 20 -35.16 28.16 21.89
C GLY A 20 -34.09 28.43 20.83
N ALA A 21 -34.38 28.05 19.57
CA ALA A 21 -34.07 28.81 18.35
C ALA A 21 -34.53 28.03 17.10
N LEU A 22 -35.83 27.77 16.99
CA LEU A 22 -36.48 27.29 15.78
C LEU A 22 -36.95 28.51 14.95
N ALA A 23 -36.01 29.39 14.56
CA ALA A 23 -36.30 30.56 13.73
C ALA A 23 -35.02 31.19 13.15
N ALA A 24 -34.26 30.47 12.32
CA ALA A 24 -33.16 31.07 11.56
C ALA A 24 -32.89 30.34 10.24
N LEU A 25 -33.93 30.25 9.40
CA LEU A 25 -33.82 29.99 7.95
C LEU A 25 -34.40 31.16 7.13
N LYS A 26 -34.36 32.38 7.70
CA LYS A 26 -34.67 33.62 7.00
C LYS A 26 -33.50 34.57 7.17
N ASN A 27 -33.03 35.10 6.04
CA ASN A 27 -32.00 36.12 5.88
C ASN A 27 -32.00 37.18 7.01
N PRO A 28 -30.83 37.78 7.25
CA PRO A 28 -30.75 39.22 7.26
C PRO A 28 -29.85 39.75 6.13
N ARG A 29 -30.19 40.98 5.77
CA ARG A 29 -29.67 41.76 4.65
C ARG A 29 -28.21 42.14 4.87
N VAL A 30 -27.42 42.02 3.81
CA VAL A 30 -26.08 42.60 3.70
C VAL A 30 -26.24 44.12 3.56
N ASN A 31 -25.76 44.89 4.54
CA ASN A 31 -25.61 46.34 4.39
C ASN A 31 -24.23 46.64 3.79
N HIS A 32 -24.29 47.30 2.63
CA HIS A 32 -23.32 48.17 1.96
C HIS A 32 -21.86 48.15 2.43
N VAL A 33 -21.00 47.53 1.61
CA VAL A 33 -19.59 47.93 1.49
C VAL A 33 -19.39 48.58 0.12
N HIS A 34 -18.67 49.70 0.13
CA HIS A 34 -18.47 50.60 -0.98
C HIS A 34 -17.89 49.94 -2.24
N LYS A 35 -18.46 50.40 -3.34
CA LYS A 35 -18.16 50.13 -4.74
C LYS A 35 -16.83 50.80 -5.13
N ILE A 36 -15.82 50.00 -5.45
CA ILE A 36 -14.82 50.34 -6.49
C ILE A 36 -14.73 49.10 -7.39
N VAL A 37 -15.37 49.21 -8.57
CA VAL A 37 -15.34 48.22 -9.65
C VAL A 37 -14.84 48.93 -10.89
N GLN A 38 -13.69 48.48 -11.38
CA GLN A 38 -13.23 48.31 -12.77
C GLN A 38 -11.69 48.36 -12.70
N GLU A 39 -10.94 47.40 -13.22
CA GLU A 39 -11.12 46.73 -14.51
C GLU A 39 -10.84 45.23 -14.45
N HIS A 40 -11.77 44.45 -15.00
CA HIS A 40 -11.50 43.11 -15.48
C HIS A 40 -10.81 43.19 -16.83
N LEU A 41 -9.63 42.60 -16.97
CA LEU A 41 -9.26 41.88 -18.18
C LEU A 41 -8.54 40.58 -17.79
N CYS A 42 -9.30 39.49 -17.90
CA CYS A 42 -8.74 38.15 -17.99
C CYS A 42 -7.80 38.08 -19.19
N LEU A 43 -6.51 37.82 -18.94
CA LEU A 43 -5.58 37.39 -19.96
C LEU A 43 -5.05 36.01 -19.60
N TRP A 44 -5.28 35.10 -20.53
CA TRP A 44 -4.71 33.77 -20.58
C TRP A 44 -3.20 33.78 -20.40
N PHE A 45 -2.70 32.69 -19.81
CA PHE A 45 -1.29 32.38 -19.61
C PHE A 45 -0.50 32.50 -20.92
N CYS A 46 0.40 33.49 -20.98
CA CYS A 46 1.52 33.53 -21.92
C CYS A 46 2.79 34.05 -21.22
N SER A 47 3.89 33.45 -21.65
CA SER A 47 5.25 33.38 -21.12
C SER A 47 6.06 34.69 -21.11
N LEU A 48 7.06 34.77 -20.22
CA LEU A 48 8.35 35.41 -20.53
C LEU A 48 9.52 34.71 -19.80
N GLN A 49 10.51 34.29 -20.59
CA GLN A 49 11.84 33.83 -20.16
C GLN A 49 12.71 35.00 -19.68
N PRO A 50 13.83 34.71 -18.98
CA PRO A 50 15.13 34.92 -19.66
C PRO A 50 16.22 33.88 -19.33
N GLY A 51 16.87 33.34 -20.37
CA GLY A 51 18.30 33.56 -20.70
C GLY A 51 19.41 32.86 -19.87
N PRO A 52 20.42 32.22 -20.51
CA PRO A 52 21.34 31.25 -19.88
C PRO A 52 22.68 31.84 -19.40
N ALA A 53 23.30 31.18 -18.42
CA ALA A 53 24.72 31.37 -18.09
C ALA A 53 25.51 30.07 -18.28
N ARG A 54 26.43 30.09 -19.25
CA ARG A 54 27.50 29.10 -19.50
C ARG A 54 28.60 29.22 -18.44
N VAL A 55 29.34 28.13 -18.17
CA VAL A 55 30.83 27.97 -18.20
C VAL A 55 31.12 26.49 -17.85
N ARG A 56 31.39 25.64 -18.85
CA ARG A 56 32.68 25.05 -19.31
C ARG A 56 33.32 23.99 -18.40
N PHE A 57 33.36 22.77 -18.96
CA PHE A 57 34.21 21.65 -18.56
C PHE A 57 35.60 21.77 -19.21
N HIS A 58 36.61 21.24 -18.53
CA HIS A 58 37.89 20.85 -19.15
C HIS A 58 38.01 19.33 -19.16
N HIS A 59 38.18 18.77 -20.35
CA HIS A 59 38.65 17.42 -20.64
C HIS A 59 40.17 17.41 -20.80
N ALA A 60 40.81 16.32 -20.35
CA ALA A 60 42.00 15.75 -20.99
C ALA A 60 42.05 14.25 -20.57
N HIS A 61 41.61 13.32 -21.42
CA HIS A 61 42.31 12.61 -22.50
C HIS A 61 43.32 11.54 -22.06
N CYS A 62 42.95 10.30 -22.36
CA CYS A 62 43.67 9.03 -22.58
C CYS A 62 45.15 8.88 -22.19
N LYS A 63 45.48 7.68 -21.66
CA LYS A 63 46.17 6.62 -22.44
C LYS A 63 46.16 5.26 -21.71
N LYS A 64 45.91 4.20 -22.50
CA LYS A 64 46.10 2.77 -22.21
C LYS A 64 47.58 2.45 -22.04
N PHE A 65 47.91 1.39 -21.29
CA PHE A 65 49.01 0.46 -21.62
C PHE A 65 48.76 -0.96 -21.05
N HIS A 66 49.31 -1.91 -21.80
CA HIS A 66 49.28 -3.38 -21.77
C HIS A 66 50.01 -3.99 -20.55
N SER A 67 49.57 -5.12 -19.98
CA SER A 67 49.93 -6.55 -20.27
C SER A 67 51.42 -6.90 -20.15
N GLU A 68 51.67 -8.05 -19.49
CA GLU A 68 52.79 -9.03 -19.53
C GLU A 68 53.19 -9.43 -18.10
N ASN A 69 53.62 -10.63 -17.71
CA ASN A 69 53.72 -12.00 -18.24
C ASN A 69 54.28 -12.83 -17.06
N GLY A 70 54.23 -14.17 -17.12
CA GLY A 70 55.30 -15.00 -16.51
C GLY A 70 54.90 -16.12 -15.54
N SER A 71 54.64 -17.26 -16.15
CA SER A 71 54.82 -18.69 -15.80
C SER A 71 55.78 -19.17 -14.66
N ASP A 72 55.38 -20.31 -14.05
CA ASP A 72 56.12 -21.60 -13.89
C ASP A 72 56.29 -22.25 -12.48
N LEU A 73 55.65 -23.44 -12.38
CA LEU A 73 56.10 -24.77 -11.88
C LEU A 73 56.47 -25.07 -10.39
N HIS A 74 55.65 -25.98 -9.82
CA HIS A 74 55.82 -27.16 -8.91
C HIS A 74 57.26 -27.61 -8.45
N PRO A 75 57.47 -28.48 -7.41
CA PRO A 75 56.62 -29.65 -7.09
C PRO A 75 56.63 -30.30 -5.65
N VAL A 76 55.84 -31.39 -5.54
CA VAL A 76 55.88 -32.60 -4.67
C VAL A 76 55.61 -32.53 -3.15
N GLY A 77 54.65 -33.35 -2.73
CA GLY A 77 54.55 -33.93 -1.37
C GLY A 77 53.31 -34.83 -1.22
N GLU A 78 53.44 -36.13 -1.45
CA GLU A 78 52.47 -37.15 -0.99
C GLU A 78 52.53 -37.31 0.53
N PRO A 79 51.44 -37.80 1.15
CA PRO A 79 51.63 -38.97 2.00
C PRO A 79 50.60 -40.09 1.77
N VAL A 80 51.15 -41.29 1.91
CA VAL A 80 50.54 -42.62 1.95
C VAL A 80 49.42 -42.71 2.99
N PHE A 81 48.28 -43.27 2.59
CA PHE A 81 47.25 -43.80 3.50
C PHE A 81 47.17 -45.31 3.40
N SER A 82 47.12 -45.91 4.59
CA SER A 82 46.92 -47.33 4.90
C SER A 82 45.58 -47.87 4.37
N GLN A 83 45.63 -49.02 3.71
CA GLN A 83 44.45 -49.88 3.50
C GLN A 83 44.04 -50.52 4.83
N VAL A 84 42.74 -50.54 5.11
CA VAL A 84 41.87 -51.74 5.18
C VAL A 84 40.55 -51.36 5.89
N HIS A 85 39.43 -51.81 5.30
CA HIS A 85 38.01 -51.70 5.69
C HIS A 85 37.22 -50.52 5.13
N ASP A 86 36.78 -50.60 3.86
CA ASP A 86 35.52 -49.99 3.40
C ASP A 86 35.06 -50.51 2.02
N TRP A 87 34.84 -51.83 1.88
CA TRP A 87 34.32 -52.37 0.60
C TRP A 87 32.79 -52.21 0.45
N ASP A 88 32.03 -52.14 1.55
CA ASP A 88 30.56 -51.96 1.50
C ASP A 88 30.13 -50.50 1.25
N ARG A 89 30.96 -49.52 1.63
CA ARG A 89 30.67 -48.09 1.40
C ARG A 89 30.98 -47.64 -0.02
N PHE A 90 31.90 -48.32 -0.70
CA PHE A 90 32.29 -48.03 -2.09
C PHE A 90 31.22 -48.47 -3.10
N GLU A 91 30.56 -49.61 -2.89
CA GLU A 91 29.46 -50.04 -3.78
C GLU A 91 28.23 -49.14 -3.70
N GLN A 92 27.90 -48.60 -2.52
CA GLN A 92 26.83 -47.61 -2.36
C GLN A 92 27.18 -46.24 -2.93
N THR A 93 28.46 -45.84 -2.93
CA THR A 93 28.88 -44.57 -3.54
C THR A 93 28.93 -44.66 -5.07
N VAL A 94 29.35 -45.79 -5.65
CA VAL A 94 29.39 -45.95 -7.13
C VAL A 94 27.98 -46.00 -7.74
N LYS A 95 27.01 -46.68 -7.11
CA LYS A 95 25.61 -46.66 -7.55
C LYS A 95 24.97 -45.27 -7.45
N ASN A 96 25.22 -44.54 -6.36
CA ASN A 96 24.72 -43.17 -6.19
C ASN A 96 25.33 -42.18 -7.21
N VAL A 97 26.59 -42.36 -7.60
CA VAL A 97 27.25 -41.48 -8.57
C VAL A 97 26.67 -41.64 -9.98
N ASP A 98 26.33 -42.87 -10.40
CA ASP A 98 25.67 -43.11 -11.69
C ASP A 98 24.23 -42.58 -11.74
N GLU A 99 23.47 -42.71 -10.65
CA GLU A 99 22.12 -42.14 -10.51
C GLU A 99 22.13 -40.61 -10.55
N GLU A 100 23.02 -39.99 -9.77
CA GLU A 100 23.10 -38.53 -9.68
C GLU A 100 23.57 -37.92 -11.02
N MET A 101 24.45 -38.61 -11.74
CA MET A 101 24.87 -38.21 -13.09
C MET A 101 23.72 -38.34 -14.11
N CYS A 102 22.88 -39.39 -13.98
CA CYS A 102 21.66 -39.53 -14.79
C CYS A 102 20.64 -38.42 -14.51
N CYS A 103 20.39 -38.09 -13.24
CA CYS A 103 19.49 -37.00 -12.85
C CYS A 103 20.00 -35.63 -13.34
N ARG A 104 21.31 -35.35 -13.21
CA ARG A 104 21.91 -34.11 -13.76
C ARG A 104 21.73 -34.03 -15.27
N ARG A 105 21.87 -35.15 -15.97
CA ARG A 105 21.72 -35.21 -17.43
C ARG A 105 20.26 -35.05 -17.85
N LEU A 106 19.31 -35.65 -17.14
CA LEU A 106 17.87 -35.45 -17.31
C LEU A 106 17.49 -33.97 -17.18
N ASN A 107 18.00 -33.29 -16.15
CA ASN A 107 17.68 -31.89 -15.89
C ASN A 107 18.19 -30.90 -16.96
N ASN A 108 19.16 -31.33 -17.77
CA ASN A 108 19.67 -30.55 -18.90
C ASN A 108 18.89 -30.78 -20.21
N LEU A 109 18.00 -31.77 -20.29
CA LEU A 109 17.24 -32.07 -21.52
C LEU A 109 16.11 -31.06 -21.74
N GLY A 110 15.93 -30.64 -23.00
CA GLY A 110 15.07 -29.50 -23.35
C GLY A 110 13.70 -29.86 -23.91
N SER A 111 13.48 -31.12 -24.29
CA SER A 111 12.20 -31.62 -24.84
C SER A 111 11.76 -32.94 -24.16
N SER A 112 10.45 -33.17 -24.03
CA SER A 112 9.93 -34.46 -23.52
C SER A 112 10.38 -35.65 -24.38
N GLY A 113 10.49 -35.46 -25.69
CA GLY A 113 11.01 -36.47 -26.63
C GLY A 113 12.47 -36.84 -26.38
N GLU A 114 13.33 -35.87 -26.01
CA GLU A 114 14.71 -36.16 -25.57
C GLU A 114 14.73 -36.95 -24.27
N VAL A 115 13.88 -36.59 -23.31
CA VAL A 115 13.78 -37.29 -22.03
C VAL A 115 13.33 -38.73 -22.22
N LEU A 116 12.28 -38.97 -23.00
CA LEU A 116 11.77 -40.31 -23.31
C LEU A 116 12.80 -41.16 -24.08
N ARG A 117 13.53 -40.55 -25.03
CA ARG A 117 14.63 -41.24 -25.72
C ARG A 117 15.76 -41.61 -24.77
N PHE A 118 16.16 -40.70 -23.88
CA PHE A 118 17.20 -40.97 -22.90
C PHE A 118 16.81 -42.11 -21.96
N ILE A 119 15.58 -42.11 -21.45
CA ILE A 119 15.04 -43.19 -20.60
C ILE A 119 15.04 -44.52 -21.35
N SER A 120 14.66 -44.53 -22.63
CA SER A 120 14.65 -45.75 -23.45
C SER A 120 16.03 -46.33 -23.73
N THR A 121 17.10 -45.55 -23.54
CA THR A 121 18.49 -46.03 -23.69
C THR A 121 19.07 -46.64 -22.42
N LEU A 122 18.36 -46.54 -21.29
CA LEU A 122 18.85 -47.06 -20.01
C LEU A 122 18.42 -48.54 -19.83
N PRO A 123 19.36 -49.45 -19.54
CA PRO A 123 19.06 -50.89 -19.41
C PRO A 123 18.28 -51.23 -18.12
N ALA A 124 18.38 -50.38 -17.09
CA ALA A 124 17.54 -50.40 -15.91
C ALA A 124 17.31 -48.95 -15.47
N LEU A 125 16.08 -48.62 -15.08
CA LEU A 125 15.72 -47.28 -14.62
C LEU A 125 15.56 -47.29 -13.10
N PRO A 126 16.52 -46.74 -12.33
CA PRO A 126 16.37 -46.58 -10.89
C PRO A 126 15.14 -45.74 -10.58
N GLU A 127 14.46 -46.02 -9.47
CA GLU A 127 13.18 -45.38 -9.14
C GLU A 127 13.31 -43.87 -8.89
N THR A 128 14.47 -43.44 -8.38
CA THR A 128 14.86 -42.03 -8.23
C THR A 128 14.93 -41.32 -9.59
N VAL A 129 15.58 -41.94 -10.56
CA VAL A 129 15.70 -41.48 -11.95
C VAL A 129 14.34 -41.52 -12.65
N ALA A 130 13.48 -42.48 -12.32
CA ALA A 130 12.13 -42.60 -12.84
C ALA A 130 11.22 -41.44 -12.38
N ALA A 131 11.25 -41.11 -11.09
CA ALA A 131 10.52 -39.98 -10.53
C ALA A 131 11.02 -38.64 -11.11
N GLU A 132 12.34 -38.47 -11.24
CA GLU A 132 12.95 -37.26 -11.82
C GLU A 132 12.64 -37.12 -13.32
N ALA A 133 12.68 -38.23 -14.06
CA ALA A 133 12.26 -38.30 -15.45
C ALA A 133 10.80 -37.87 -15.64
N LEU A 134 9.90 -38.40 -14.80
CA LEU A 134 8.48 -38.05 -14.81
C LEU A 134 8.30 -36.55 -14.53
N HIS A 135 9.01 -36.03 -13.53
CA HIS A 135 9.03 -34.61 -13.20
C HIS A 135 9.51 -33.75 -14.38
N ARG A 136 10.62 -34.12 -15.02
CA ARG A 136 11.20 -33.36 -16.13
C ARG A 136 10.28 -33.35 -17.36
N ILE A 137 9.66 -34.47 -17.71
CA ILE A 137 8.66 -34.53 -18.80
C ILE A 137 7.52 -33.55 -18.50
N CYS A 138 6.98 -33.59 -17.29
CA CYS A 138 5.91 -32.70 -16.88
C CYS A 138 6.35 -31.23 -16.81
N GLU A 139 7.61 -30.93 -16.52
CA GLU A 139 8.16 -29.56 -16.45
C GLU A 139 8.34 -28.95 -17.84
N VAL A 140 8.90 -29.70 -18.77
CA VAL A 140 9.23 -29.22 -20.12
C VAL A 140 7.96 -28.93 -20.92
N GLU A 141 6.94 -29.77 -20.80
CA GLU A 141 5.66 -29.59 -21.49
C GLU A 141 4.80 -28.47 -20.90
N LYS A 142 5.08 -28.03 -19.66
CA LYS A 142 4.40 -26.85 -19.05
C LYS A 142 4.84 -25.52 -19.64
N LYS A 143 6.00 -25.45 -20.32
CA LYS A 143 6.54 -24.18 -20.84
C LYS A 143 5.67 -23.56 -21.95
N ASP A 144 4.78 -24.33 -22.57
CA ASP A 144 3.87 -23.88 -23.64
C ASP A 144 2.48 -23.39 -23.13
N GLY A 145 2.29 -23.23 -21.82
CA GLY A 145 1.05 -22.67 -21.26
C GLY A 145 -0.17 -23.60 -21.28
N ALA A 146 0.00 -24.86 -21.72
CA ALA A 146 -1.03 -25.89 -21.65
C ALA A 146 -1.10 -26.50 -20.25
N HIS A 147 -2.31 -26.63 -19.70
CA HIS A 147 -2.57 -27.34 -18.43
C HIS A 147 -2.59 -28.88 -18.57
N TRP A 148 -2.24 -29.39 -19.76
CA TRP A 148 -2.39 -30.78 -20.12
C TRP A 148 -1.17 -31.26 -20.89
N LEU A 149 -0.76 -32.50 -20.65
CA LEU A 149 0.20 -33.16 -21.53
C LEU A 149 -0.47 -33.39 -22.90
N PRO A 150 0.27 -33.14 -24.01
CA PRO A 150 -0.17 -33.53 -25.34
C PRO A 150 -0.60 -35.00 -25.39
N LYS A 151 -1.63 -35.31 -26.19
CA LYS A 151 -2.13 -36.70 -26.33
C LYS A 151 -1.03 -37.64 -26.81
N GLU A 152 -0.10 -37.14 -27.63
CA GLU A 152 1.03 -37.90 -28.14
C GLU A 152 1.99 -38.39 -27.03
N ILE A 153 2.06 -37.68 -25.90
CA ILE A 153 2.88 -38.06 -24.74
C ILE A 153 2.11 -39.02 -23.83
N LEU A 154 0.83 -38.77 -23.60
CA LEU A 154 -0.03 -39.65 -22.80
C LEU A 154 -0.20 -41.04 -23.44
N GLU A 155 -0.19 -41.12 -24.77
CA GLU A 155 -0.24 -42.36 -25.55
C GLU A 155 1.13 -42.99 -25.79
N ASN A 156 2.22 -42.35 -25.35
CA ASN A 156 3.57 -42.87 -25.51
C ASN A 156 3.80 -44.07 -24.58
N SER A 157 4.18 -45.21 -25.16
CA SER A 157 4.39 -46.46 -24.41
C SER A 157 5.49 -46.36 -23.35
N VAL A 158 6.52 -45.55 -23.57
CA VAL A 158 7.61 -45.33 -22.60
C VAL A 158 7.12 -44.49 -21.41
N PHE A 159 6.25 -43.51 -21.66
CA PHE A 159 5.65 -42.70 -20.61
C PHE A 159 4.64 -43.50 -19.77
N GLN A 160 3.83 -44.36 -20.41
CA GLN A 160 2.93 -45.26 -19.69
C GLN A 160 3.70 -46.28 -18.84
N ALA A 161 4.76 -46.88 -19.39
CA ALA A 161 5.63 -47.79 -18.63
C ALA A 161 6.30 -47.09 -17.43
N LEU A 162 6.68 -45.81 -17.59
CA LEU A 162 7.22 -44.99 -16.50
C LEU A 162 6.17 -44.75 -15.39
N CYS A 163 4.94 -44.38 -15.78
CA CYS A 163 3.83 -44.19 -14.84
C CYS A 163 3.48 -45.49 -14.11
N ASP A 164 3.42 -46.60 -14.83
CA ASP A 164 3.18 -47.93 -14.26
C ASP A 164 4.30 -48.33 -13.30
N GLN A 165 5.57 -48.08 -13.64
CA GLN A 165 6.71 -48.38 -12.78
C GLN A 165 6.64 -47.59 -11.45
N VAL A 166 6.35 -46.30 -11.50
CA VAL A 166 6.21 -45.45 -10.31
C VAL A 166 4.96 -45.82 -9.49
N GLY A 167 3.90 -46.33 -10.13
CA GLY A 167 2.65 -46.70 -9.47
C GLY A 167 2.56 -48.11 -8.91
N ARG A 168 3.42 -49.03 -9.35
CA ARG A 168 3.35 -50.47 -9.03
C ARG A 168 3.73 -50.78 -7.58
N ASP A 169 4.74 -50.09 -7.06
CA ASP A 169 5.17 -50.23 -5.67
C ASP A 169 5.74 -48.90 -5.14
N PRO A 170 4.87 -47.96 -4.73
CA PRO A 170 5.31 -46.66 -4.22
C PRO A 170 6.08 -46.76 -2.89
N SER A 171 6.10 -47.92 -2.23
CA SER A 171 6.83 -48.13 -0.98
C SER A 171 8.35 -48.16 -1.16
N ASN A 172 8.84 -48.53 -2.34
CA ASN A 172 10.27 -48.56 -2.67
C ASN A 172 10.86 -47.17 -2.97
N LEU A 173 9.99 -46.20 -3.31
CA LEU A 173 10.42 -44.84 -3.61
C LEU A 173 11.05 -44.17 -2.39
N SER A 174 12.13 -43.41 -2.60
CA SER A 174 12.63 -42.50 -1.57
C SER A 174 11.59 -41.41 -1.25
N ASN A 175 11.66 -40.78 -0.07
CA ASN A 175 10.74 -39.70 0.27
C ASN A 175 10.76 -38.57 -0.78
N ALA A 176 11.96 -38.19 -1.23
CA ALA A 176 12.15 -37.22 -2.30
C ALA A 176 11.53 -37.69 -3.62
N GLY A 177 11.78 -38.93 -4.04
CA GLY A 177 11.19 -39.49 -5.27
C GLY A 177 9.67 -39.52 -5.24
N LEU A 178 9.09 -39.90 -4.09
CA LEU A 178 7.65 -39.96 -3.88
C LEU A 178 6.98 -38.58 -4.01
N VAL A 179 7.50 -37.56 -3.31
CA VAL A 179 6.91 -36.22 -3.34
C VAL A 179 7.17 -35.50 -4.67
N THR A 180 8.32 -35.73 -5.31
CA THR A 180 8.63 -35.19 -6.64
C THR A 180 7.70 -35.78 -7.71
N ALA A 181 7.45 -37.09 -7.67
CA ALA A 181 6.48 -37.73 -8.55
C ALA A 181 5.06 -37.16 -8.32
N LEU A 182 4.64 -37.01 -7.06
CA LEU A 182 3.34 -36.41 -6.72
C LEU A 182 3.22 -34.96 -7.24
N GLN A 183 4.26 -34.16 -7.05
CA GLN A 183 4.30 -32.75 -7.48
C GLN A 183 4.27 -32.62 -9.01
N ALA A 184 4.93 -33.53 -9.73
CA ALA A 184 4.93 -33.58 -11.18
C ALA A 184 3.52 -33.78 -11.75
N LEU A 185 2.75 -34.67 -11.12
CA LEU A 185 1.41 -35.08 -11.52
C LEU A 185 0.30 -34.15 -11.03
N THR A 186 0.54 -33.35 -9.99
CA THR A 186 -0.41 -32.40 -9.39
C THR A 186 -1.19 -31.50 -10.39
N PRO A 187 -0.55 -30.91 -11.43
CA PRO A 187 -1.26 -30.08 -12.40
C PRO A 187 -1.97 -30.84 -13.53
N LEU A 188 -1.83 -32.17 -13.62
CA LEU A 188 -2.37 -33.01 -14.70
C LEU A 188 -3.69 -33.67 -14.28
N GLN A 189 -4.77 -32.89 -14.13
CA GLN A 189 -6.05 -33.40 -13.65
C GLN A 189 -6.87 -34.10 -14.76
N GLY A 190 -6.55 -35.34 -15.14
CA GLY A 190 -7.30 -36.12 -16.14
C GLY A 190 -7.41 -37.63 -15.86
N GLU A 191 -8.41 -38.29 -16.46
CA GLU A 191 -8.90 -39.62 -16.05
C GLU A 191 -7.96 -40.85 -16.15
N PRO A 192 -6.86 -40.93 -16.92
CA PRO A 192 -5.98 -42.10 -16.83
C PRO A 192 -4.95 -42.03 -15.68
N GLN A 193 -4.82 -40.89 -14.99
CA GLN A 193 -3.81 -40.64 -13.94
C GLN A 193 -4.37 -40.73 -12.51
N SER A 194 -5.68 -40.97 -12.36
CA SER A 194 -6.37 -40.96 -11.07
C SER A 194 -5.90 -42.08 -10.13
N SER A 195 -5.64 -43.28 -10.64
CA SER A 195 -5.17 -44.41 -9.84
C SER A 195 -3.73 -44.24 -9.35
N LEU A 196 -2.82 -43.76 -10.21
CA LEU A 196 -1.43 -43.46 -9.85
C LEU A 196 -1.37 -42.37 -8.77
N LEU A 197 -2.10 -41.28 -8.96
CA LEU A 197 -2.15 -40.18 -8.01
C LEU A 197 -2.70 -40.63 -6.65
N LEU A 198 -3.76 -41.46 -6.65
CA LEU A 198 -4.33 -42.03 -5.42
C LEU A 198 -3.35 -42.96 -4.69
N ASN A 199 -2.61 -43.81 -5.41
CA ASN A 199 -1.60 -44.69 -4.84
C ASN A 199 -0.45 -43.90 -4.19
N LEU A 200 0.05 -42.86 -4.88
CA LEU A 200 1.11 -41.99 -4.35
C LEU A 200 0.62 -41.19 -3.13
N LEU A 201 -0.63 -40.70 -3.16
CA LEU A 201 -1.24 -40.02 -2.01
C LEU A 201 -1.42 -40.95 -0.81
N ALA A 202 -1.85 -42.19 -1.04
CA ALA A 202 -2.02 -43.18 0.03
C ALA A 202 -0.68 -43.51 0.69
N GLU A 203 0.39 -43.70 -0.09
CA GLU A 203 1.73 -43.94 0.47
C GLU A 203 2.28 -42.69 1.19
N CYS A 204 2.07 -41.48 0.66
CA CYS A 204 2.40 -40.24 1.35
C CYS A 204 1.69 -40.12 2.71
N GLN A 205 0.39 -40.46 2.76
CA GLN A 205 -0.39 -40.47 4.01
C GLN A 205 0.14 -41.50 5.00
N HIS A 206 0.44 -42.71 4.55
CA HIS A 206 1.00 -43.78 5.38
C HIS A 206 2.39 -43.42 5.96
N ARG A 207 3.25 -42.75 5.17
CA ARG A 207 4.55 -42.26 5.68
C ARG A 207 4.40 -41.06 6.61
N LEU A 208 3.44 -40.19 6.33
CA LEU A 208 3.12 -39.05 7.18
C LEU A 208 2.63 -39.52 8.56
N GLU A 209 1.67 -40.43 8.62
CA GLU A 209 1.15 -40.98 9.88
C GLU A 209 2.25 -41.66 10.72
N GLY A 210 3.19 -42.34 10.04
CA GLY A 210 4.36 -42.95 10.69
C GLY A 210 5.49 -41.98 11.04
N GLY A 211 5.39 -40.68 10.72
CA GLY A 211 6.45 -39.70 10.96
C GLY A 211 7.76 -39.98 10.21
N ARG A 212 7.69 -40.63 9.05
CA ARG A 212 8.85 -41.08 8.26
C ARG A 212 9.30 -40.10 7.18
N LEU A 213 8.60 -38.97 7.03
CA LEU A 213 8.91 -37.93 6.05
C LEU A 213 9.86 -36.89 6.64
N ASP A 214 10.86 -36.49 5.86
CA ASP A 214 11.74 -35.38 6.20
C ASP A 214 11.07 -34.01 5.97
N ILE A 215 11.66 -32.94 6.51
CA ILE A 215 11.12 -31.57 6.48
C ILE A 215 10.84 -31.10 5.04
N HIS A 216 11.76 -31.37 4.12
CA HIS A 216 11.64 -30.94 2.74
C HIS A 216 10.48 -31.66 2.05
N SER A 217 10.40 -32.98 2.24
CA SER A 217 9.28 -33.79 1.75
C SER A 217 7.93 -33.36 2.32
N LEU A 218 7.86 -33.02 3.62
CA LEU A 218 6.64 -32.48 4.24
C LEU A 218 6.19 -31.15 3.61
N CYS A 219 7.14 -30.27 3.28
CA CYS A 219 6.84 -28.99 2.62
C CYS A 219 6.29 -29.21 1.19
N ILE A 220 6.93 -30.06 0.39
CA ILE A 220 6.47 -30.37 -0.97
C ILE A 220 5.11 -31.05 -0.95
N LEU A 221 4.90 -31.99 -0.03
CA LEU A 221 3.62 -32.67 0.15
C LEU A 221 2.52 -31.67 0.52
N GLY A 222 2.77 -30.77 1.47
CA GLY A 222 1.81 -29.74 1.88
C GLY A 222 1.39 -28.84 0.72
N GLU A 223 2.33 -28.33 -0.07
CA GLU A 223 2.01 -27.52 -1.25
C GLU A 223 1.24 -28.31 -2.33
N SER A 224 1.58 -29.58 -2.52
CA SER A 224 0.91 -30.45 -3.50
C SER A 224 -0.52 -30.76 -3.08
N LEU A 225 -0.76 -31.04 -1.79
CA LEU A 225 -2.10 -31.27 -1.23
C LEU A 225 -3.00 -30.04 -1.36
N ILE A 226 -2.48 -28.84 -1.12
CA ILE A 226 -3.26 -27.59 -1.30
C ILE A 226 -3.76 -27.46 -2.74
N LYS A 227 -2.94 -27.83 -3.73
CA LYS A 227 -3.32 -27.77 -5.15
C LYS A 227 -4.31 -28.88 -5.54
N LEU A 228 -4.17 -30.08 -4.96
CA LEU A 228 -4.98 -31.26 -5.31
C LEU A 228 -6.33 -31.30 -4.60
N GLN A 229 -6.34 -31.07 -3.29
CA GLN A 229 -7.50 -31.28 -2.41
C GLN A 229 -8.04 -29.98 -1.82
N GLY A 230 -7.35 -28.86 -2.05
CA GLY A 230 -7.68 -27.56 -1.47
C GLY A 230 -7.12 -27.35 -0.06
N PRO A 231 -7.25 -26.12 0.47
CA PRO A 231 -6.64 -25.73 1.75
C PRO A 231 -7.30 -26.36 3.00
N GLY A 232 -8.49 -26.94 2.87
CA GLY A 232 -9.23 -27.56 3.98
C GLY A 232 -8.85 -29.02 4.28
N CYS A 233 -7.84 -29.57 3.62
CA CYS A 233 -7.44 -30.97 3.77
C CYS A 233 -7.02 -31.30 5.21
N SER A 234 -7.60 -32.35 5.81
CA SER A 234 -7.26 -32.81 7.17
C SER A 234 -5.80 -33.26 7.28
N THR A 235 -5.23 -33.82 6.21
CA THR A 235 -3.83 -34.23 6.15
C THR A 235 -2.86 -33.05 6.32
N LEU A 236 -3.27 -31.84 5.93
CA LEU A 236 -2.42 -30.64 6.06
C LEU A 236 -2.21 -30.24 7.53
N GLU A 237 -3.18 -30.51 8.40
CA GLU A 237 -3.08 -30.23 9.83
C GLU A 237 -2.01 -31.11 10.49
N LEU A 238 -1.95 -32.39 10.11
CA LEU A 238 -0.90 -33.31 10.55
C LEU A 238 0.49 -32.86 10.09
N ILE A 239 0.61 -32.41 8.84
CA ILE A 239 1.88 -31.86 8.30
C ILE A 239 2.32 -30.65 9.14
N LEU A 240 1.41 -29.71 9.40
CA LEU A 240 1.72 -28.54 10.21
C LEU A 240 2.10 -28.92 11.65
N CYS A 241 1.44 -29.89 12.27
CA CYS A 241 1.81 -30.38 13.60
C CYS A 241 3.22 -30.99 13.63
N GLN A 242 3.62 -31.76 12.62
CA GLN A 242 4.97 -32.32 12.54
C GLN A 242 6.02 -31.22 12.33
N LEU A 243 5.79 -30.30 11.40
CA LEU A 243 6.69 -29.18 11.13
C LEU A 243 6.84 -28.25 12.34
N GLN A 244 5.82 -28.14 13.18
CA GLN A 244 5.88 -27.40 14.45
C GLN A 244 6.79 -28.02 15.51
N GLY A 245 6.94 -29.35 15.50
CA GLY A 245 7.80 -30.09 16.41
C GLY A 245 9.28 -29.96 16.08
N GLU A 246 9.61 -29.62 14.84
CA GLU A 246 10.98 -29.50 14.36
C GLU A 246 11.65 -28.16 14.70
N ASN A 247 12.98 -28.15 14.72
CA ASN A 247 13.74 -26.91 14.92
C ASN A 247 13.84 -26.13 13.60
N VAL A 248 13.14 -24.99 13.53
CA VAL A 248 13.10 -24.05 12.38
C VAL A 248 14.50 -23.65 11.89
N GLU A 249 15.51 -23.62 12.76
CA GLU A 249 16.89 -23.26 12.40
C GLU A 249 17.56 -24.26 11.44
N LYS A 250 17.06 -25.50 11.38
CA LYS A 250 17.55 -26.54 10.47
C LYS A 250 16.94 -26.45 9.07
N PHE A 251 15.93 -25.60 8.88
CA PHE A 251 15.16 -25.55 7.64
C PHE A 251 15.96 -24.80 6.58
N PRO A 252 16.07 -25.33 5.35
CA PRO A 252 16.63 -24.57 4.25
C PRO A 252 15.71 -23.38 3.91
N PRO A 253 16.25 -22.30 3.30
CA PRO A 253 15.48 -21.10 3.01
C PRO A 253 14.25 -21.34 2.14
N GLU A 254 14.32 -22.29 1.20
CA GLU A 254 13.20 -22.65 0.32
C GLU A 254 12.03 -23.27 1.11
N ASP A 255 12.31 -24.12 2.10
CA ASP A 255 11.28 -24.74 2.93
C ASP A 255 10.58 -23.70 3.81
N ILE A 256 11.30 -22.69 4.29
CA ILE A 256 10.70 -21.55 5.01
C ILE A 256 9.72 -20.79 4.10
N LEU A 257 10.06 -20.58 2.82
CA LEU A 257 9.14 -19.95 1.87
C LEU A 257 7.93 -20.84 1.60
N SER A 258 8.13 -22.16 1.46
CA SER A 258 7.04 -23.13 1.30
C SER A 258 6.11 -23.13 2.52
N LEU A 259 6.65 -23.03 3.74
CA LEU A 259 5.85 -22.88 4.97
C LEU A 259 4.95 -21.64 4.92
N TYR A 260 5.47 -20.49 4.49
CA TYR A 260 4.64 -19.30 4.32
C TYR A 260 3.52 -19.54 3.30
N ARG A 261 3.79 -20.24 2.18
CA ARG A 261 2.78 -20.55 1.16
C ARG A 261 1.71 -21.51 1.69
N ILE A 262 2.12 -22.54 2.44
CA ILE A 262 1.22 -23.50 3.07
C ILE A 262 0.29 -22.79 4.06
N LEU A 263 0.87 -22.00 4.97
CA LEU A 263 0.10 -21.27 5.97
C LEU A 263 -0.81 -20.24 5.30
N GLN A 264 -0.33 -19.54 4.27
CA GLN A 264 -1.10 -18.56 3.50
C GLN A 264 -2.34 -19.18 2.85
N ALA A 265 -2.28 -20.45 2.44
CA ALA A 265 -3.44 -21.14 1.90
C ALA A 265 -4.53 -21.40 2.95
N CYS A 266 -4.18 -21.40 4.25
CA CYS A 266 -5.07 -21.73 5.35
C CYS A 266 -5.26 -20.56 6.34
N PRO A 267 -5.73 -19.37 5.90
CA PRO A 267 -5.79 -18.18 6.74
C PRO A 267 -6.77 -18.32 7.92
N GLU A 268 -7.77 -19.19 7.82
CA GLU A 268 -8.80 -19.38 8.86
C GLU A 268 -8.26 -20.01 10.14
N LYS A 269 -7.15 -20.75 10.06
CA LYS A 269 -6.52 -21.46 11.20
C LYS A 269 -5.28 -20.74 11.76
N VAL A 270 -5.04 -19.49 11.36
CA VAL A 270 -3.82 -18.74 11.73
C VAL A 270 -3.61 -18.67 13.25
N ASP A 271 -4.70 -18.47 14.01
CA ASP A 271 -4.64 -18.40 15.48
C ASP A 271 -4.07 -19.68 16.11
N GLN A 272 -4.33 -20.84 15.52
CA GLN A 272 -3.86 -22.14 16.01
C GLN A 272 -2.35 -22.32 15.80
N HIS A 273 -1.79 -21.68 14.76
CA HIS A 273 -0.39 -21.78 14.39
C HIS A 273 0.43 -20.52 14.74
N GLN A 274 -0.13 -19.57 15.50
CA GLN A 274 0.52 -18.28 15.77
C GLN A 274 1.88 -18.39 16.47
N ARG A 275 2.05 -19.34 17.40
CA ARG A 275 3.35 -19.56 18.05
C ARG A 275 4.42 -20.02 17.06
N PHE A 276 4.02 -20.85 16.10
CA PHE A 276 4.92 -21.32 15.05
C PHE A 276 5.26 -20.21 14.05
N LEU A 277 4.25 -19.45 13.61
CA LEU A 277 4.44 -18.25 12.78
C LEU A 277 5.42 -17.27 13.43
N ASN A 278 5.33 -17.04 14.75
CA ASN A 278 6.29 -16.18 15.44
C ASN A 278 7.72 -16.72 15.39
N LYS A 279 7.92 -18.04 15.54
CA LYS A 279 9.24 -18.67 15.37
C LYS A 279 9.77 -18.50 13.96
N ILE A 280 8.94 -18.76 12.95
CA ILE A 280 9.28 -18.61 11.53
C ILE A 280 9.64 -17.15 11.21
N ASN A 281 8.82 -16.19 11.67
CA ASN A 281 9.03 -14.75 11.47
C ASN A 281 10.38 -14.30 12.05
N ASN A 282 10.72 -14.77 13.25
CA ASN A 282 11.99 -14.45 13.90
C ASN A 282 13.19 -15.04 13.16
N PHE A 283 13.10 -16.31 12.73
CA PHE A 283 14.17 -16.94 11.95
C PHE A 283 14.33 -16.30 10.57
N SER A 284 13.23 -15.93 9.93
CA SER A 284 13.19 -15.30 8.60
C SER A 284 14.02 -14.01 8.54
N LEU A 285 14.21 -13.32 9.67
CA LEU A 285 15.11 -12.17 9.76
C LEU A 285 16.53 -12.50 9.27
N SER A 286 17.03 -13.70 9.56
CA SER A 286 18.38 -14.14 9.15
C SER A 286 18.47 -14.39 7.63
N LEU A 287 17.34 -14.72 7.00
CA LEU A 287 17.25 -15.09 5.59
C LEU A 287 17.11 -13.88 4.66
N VAL A 288 16.52 -12.77 5.14
CA VAL A 288 16.26 -11.56 4.34
C VAL A 288 17.43 -11.13 3.42
N PRO A 289 18.70 -11.10 3.88
CA PRO A 289 19.81 -10.65 3.03
C PRO A 289 20.07 -11.51 1.79
N LYS A 290 19.58 -12.76 1.79
CA LYS A 290 19.78 -13.75 0.72
C LYS A 290 18.58 -13.87 -0.22
N LEU A 291 17.47 -13.18 0.08
CA LEU A 291 16.24 -13.30 -0.71
C LEU A 291 16.37 -12.56 -2.05
N ASN A 292 15.89 -13.21 -3.11
CA ASN A 292 15.69 -12.57 -4.40
C ASN A 292 14.37 -11.77 -4.42
N PRO A 293 14.11 -10.94 -5.46
CA PRO A 293 12.89 -10.14 -5.57
C PRO A 293 11.59 -10.97 -5.44
N LYS A 294 11.51 -12.10 -6.13
CA LYS A 294 10.35 -13.00 -6.11
C LYS A 294 10.04 -13.52 -4.72
N SER A 295 11.03 -14.10 -4.05
CA SER A 295 10.89 -14.66 -2.70
C SER A 295 10.54 -13.58 -1.67
N MET A 296 11.10 -12.37 -1.81
CA MET A 296 10.77 -11.23 -0.95
C MET A 296 9.31 -10.78 -1.13
N SER A 297 8.86 -10.66 -2.38
CA SER A 297 7.48 -10.30 -2.70
C SER A 297 6.49 -11.37 -2.20
N GLN A 298 6.82 -12.66 -2.37
CA GLN A 298 6.02 -13.77 -1.85
C GLN A 298 5.92 -13.75 -0.32
N MET A 299 7.04 -13.56 0.39
CA MET A 299 7.05 -13.50 1.86
C MET A 299 6.19 -12.32 2.37
N LEU A 300 6.33 -11.13 1.78
CA LEU A 300 5.50 -9.97 2.14
C LEU A 300 4.01 -10.24 1.87
N THR A 301 3.68 -10.89 0.76
CA THR A 301 2.29 -11.25 0.42
C THR A 301 1.71 -12.23 1.44
N ALA A 302 2.47 -13.25 1.83
CA ALA A 302 2.04 -14.21 2.84
C ALA A 302 1.78 -13.53 4.19
N LEU A 303 2.65 -12.63 4.62
CA LEU A 303 2.45 -11.86 5.86
C LEU A 303 1.14 -11.05 5.83
N VAL A 304 0.79 -10.46 4.68
CA VAL A 304 -0.47 -9.70 4.53
C VAL A 304 -1.68 -10.62 4.65
N VAL A 305 -1.69 -11.75 3.94
CA VAL A 305 -2.83 -12.69 3.95
C VAL A 305 -3.02 -13.31 5.33
N LEU A 306 -1.92 -13.55 6.06
CA LEU A 306 -1.91 -14.08 7.42
C LEU A 306 -2.16 -13.00 8.50
N ASP A 307 -2.41 -11.75 8.09
CA ASP A 307 -2.57 -10.56 8.93
C ASP A 307 -1.56 -10.45 10.09
N GLN A 308 -0.28 -10.69 9.79
CA GLN A 308 0.79 -10.76 10.81
C GLN A 308 1.27 -9.37 11.24
N THR A 309 0.38 -8.56 11.81
CA THR A 309 0.69 -7.19 12.25
C THR A 309 1.77 -7.10 13.32
N GLN A 310 2.06 -8.22 14.02
CA GLN A 310 3.12 -8.31 15.03
C GLN A 310 4.51 -8.53 14.44
N ALA A 311 4.61 -8.95 13.17
CA ALA A 311 5.88 -9.21 12.48
C ALA A 311 6.57 -7.93 11.96
N LEU A 312 6.36 -6.78 12.62
CA LEU A 312 6.93 -5.49 12.23
C LEU A 312 8.46 -5.52 12.07
N PRO A 313 9.26 -6.19 12.94
CA PRO A 313 10.71 -6.27 12.75
C PRO A 313 11.09 -6.91 11.39
N LEU A 314 10.35 -7.94 10.97
CA LEU A 314 10.58 -8.61 9.70
C LEU A 314 10.17 -7.72 8.53
N VAL A 315 9.00 -7.08 8.59
CA VAL A 315 8.54 -6.12 7.57
C VAL A 315 9.52 -4.96 7.40
N ILE A 316 10.04 -4.40 8.50
CA ILE A 316 11.05 -3.34 8.46
C ILE A 316 12.34 -3.83 7.82
N LYS A 317 12.81 -5.05 8.15
CA LYS A 317 14.02 -5.60 7.55
C LYS A 317 13.83 -5.88 6.05
N LEU A 318 12.70 -6.45 5.65
CA LEU A 318 12.34 -6.66 4.24
C LEU A 318 12.28 -5.31 3.50
N GLY A 319 11.68 -4.28 4.09
CA GLY A 319 11.63 -2.93 3.52
C GLY A 319 13.00 -2.33 3.23
N LYS A 320 13.95 -2.45 4.18
CA LYS A 320 15.33 -1.99 4.00
C LYS A 320 16.05 -2.69 2.83
N TYR A 321 15.82 -4.00 2.65
CA TYR A 321 16.45 -4.75 1.56
C TYR A 321 15.71 -4.57 0.22
N ALA A 322 14.40 -4.34 0.25
CA ALA A 322 13.60 -4.06 -0.95
C ALA A 322 14.13 -2.85 -1.74
N VAL A 323 14.75 -1.87 -1.07
CA VAL A 323 15.41 -0.70 -1.70
C VAL A 323 16.37 -1.12 -2.81
N ARG A 324 17.16 -2.19 -2.62
CA ARG A 324 18.14 -2.68 -3.60
C ARG A 324 17.49 -3.40 -4.78
N HIS A 325 16.29 -3.91 -4.57
CA HIS A 325 15.55 -4.71 -5.56
C HIS A 325 14.53 -3.90 -6.35
N ILE A 326 14.29 -2.62 -6.04
CA ILE A 326 13.32 -1.77 -6.77
C ILE A 326 13.50 -1.85 -8.29
N PRO A 327 14.72 -1.68 -8.86
CA PRO A 327 14.90 -1.75 -10.31
C PRO A 327 14.70 -3.16 -10.91
N HIS A 328 14.69 -4.20 -10.08
CA HIS A 328 14.69 -5.61 -10.48
C HIS A 328 13.35 -6.31 -10.22
N PHE A 329 12.41 -5.66 -9.52
CA PHE A 329 11.07 -6.20 -9.36
C PHE A 329 10.33 -6.18 -10.70
N THR A 330 9.61 -7.25 -10.97
CA THR A 330 8.53 -7.22 -11.96
C THR A 330 7.39 -6.30 -11.49
N ASN A 331 6.54 -5.88 -12.43
CA ASN A 331 5.37 -5.05 -12.14
C ASN A 331 4.47 -5.66 -11.06
N GLU A 332 4.17 -6.96 -11.17
CA GLU A 332 3.37 -7.67 -10.16
C GLU A 332 4.05 -7.73 -8.79
N GLU A 333 5.35 -8.02 -8.76
CA GLU A 333 6.09 -8.14 -7.50
C GLU A 333 6.14 -6.81 -6.76
N LEU A 334 6.43 -5.71 -7.47
CA LEU A 334 6.43 -4.37 -6.90
C LEU A 334 5.03 -3.98 -6.40
N GLY A 335 3.99 -4.31 -7.16
CA GLY A 335 2.60 -4.10 -6.75
C GLY A 335 2.27 -4.79 -5.41
N ARG A 336 2.71 -6.04 -5.23
CA ARG A 336 2.54 -6.79 -3.97
C ARG A 336 3.36 -6.19 -2.82
N VAL A 337 4.60 -5.78 -3.07
CA VAL A 337 5.47 -5.12 -2.07
C VAL A 337 4.83 -3.83 -1.56
N LEU A 338 4.37 -2.96 -2.48
CA LEU A 338 3.67 -1.73 -2.13
C LEU A 338 2.38 -2.01 -1.37
N GLY A 339 1.60 -3.00 -1.81
CA GLY A 339 0.40 -3.46 -1.10
C GLY A 339 0.69 -3.88 0.35
N ALA A 340 1.77 -4.63 0.56
CA ALA A 340 2.20 -5.01 1.91
C ALA A 340 2.61 -3.82 2.76
N PHE A 341 3.34 -2.85 2.22
CA PHE A 341 3.71 -1.66 2.99
C PHE A 341 2.49 -0.79 3.32
N ILE A 342 1.51 -0.70 2.41
CA ILE A 342 0.21 -0.08 2.70
C ILE A 342 -0.45 -0.77 3.90
N HIS A 343 -0.58 -2.11 3.86
CA HIS A 343 -1.18 -2.93 4.91
C HIS A 343 -0.52 -2.71 6.27
N PHE A 344 0.81 -2.87 6.35
CA PHE A 344 1.56 -2.86 7.61
C PHE A 344 1.87 -1.48 8.18
N GLY A 345 1.39 -0.39 7.58
CA GLY A 345 1.80 0.92 8.07
C GLY A 345 3.23 1.33 7.69
N HIS A 346 4.00 0.50 6.97
CA HIS A 346 5.43 0.72 6.74
C HIS A 346 5.71 1.85 5.75
N ASN A 347 6.64 2.73 6.10
CA ASN A 347 7.25 3.71 5.22
C ASN A 347 8.74 3.82 5.56
N ASP A 348 9.58 3.97 4.54
CA ASP A 348 11.02 4.14 4.69
C ASP A 348 11.50 5.18 3.68
N ARG A 349 12.36 6.09 4.15
CA ARG A 349 12.83 7.21 3.32
C ARG A 349 13.66 6.72 2.14
N PHE A 350 14.54 5.74 2.35
CA PHE A 350 15.39 5.21 1.29
C PHE A 350 14.58 4.43 0.25
N PHE A 351 13.54 3.73 0.70
CA PHE A 351 12.58 3.09 -0.21
C PHE A 351 11.85 4.12 -1.09
N ILE A 352 11.40 5.24 -0.51
CA ILE A 352 10.76 6.32 -1.27
C ILE A 352 11.74 6.93 -2.28
N GLU A 353 12.97 7.23 -1.88
CA GLU A 353 14.01 7.77 -2.78
C GLU A 353 14.34 6.80 -3.94
N ALA A 354 14.44 5.50 -3.68
CA ALA A 354 14.65 4.51 -4.73
C ALA A 354 13.42 4.34 -5.65
N LEU A 355 12.20 4.46 -5.09
CA LEU A 355 10.97 4.46 -5.88
C LEU A 355 10.87 5.71 -6.78
N GLU A 356 11.30 6.87 -6.30
CA GLU A 356 11.40 8.10 -7.09
C GLU A 356 12.30 7.91 -8.31
N GLN A 357 13.48 7.34 -8.12
CA GLN A 357 14.41 7.05 -9.22
C GLN A 357 13.82 6.06 -10.23
N HIS A 358 13.14 5.02 -9.75
CA HIS A 358 12.51 4.02 -10.62
C HIS A 358 11.36 4.61 -11.45
N VAL A 359 10.44 5.33 -10.82
CA VAL A 359 9.31 5.96 -11.52
C VAL A 359 9.78 7.04 -12.50
N THR A 360 10.79 7.83 -12.12
CA THR A 360 11.33 8.89 -12.98
C THR A 360 12.21 8.38 -14.12
N SER A 361 12.73 7.16 -14.06
CA SER A 361 13.45 6.53 -15.17
C SER A 361 12.52 5.82 -16.16
N LEU A 362 11.34 5.38 -15.72
CA LEU A 362 10.35 4.65 -16.53
C LEU A 362 9.09 5.48 -16.90
N ARG A 363 9.20 6.82 -16.96
CA ARG A 363 8.05 7.77 -17.01
C ARG A 363 6.96 7.50 -18.05
N LEU A 364 7.25 6.75 -19.12
CA LEU A 364 6.30 6.47 -20.21
C LEU A 364 6.16 4.98 -20.52
N THR A 365 6.85 4.12 -19.78
CA THR A 365 6.91 2.67 -19.99
C THR A 365 6.35 1.87 -18.82
N LEU A 366 6.13 2.52 -17.67
CA LEU A 366 5.59 1.93 -16.47
C LEU A 366 4.15 1.44 -16.69
N ASP A 367 3.86 0.27 -16.13
CA ASP A 367 2.55 -0.36 -16.25
C ASP A 367 1.47 0.38 -15.44
N PRO A 368 0.25 0.58 -15.99
CA PRO A 368 -0.83 1.28 -15.32
C PRO A 368 -1.18 0.78 -13.91
N GLU A 369 -1.10 -0.53 -13.66
CA GLU A 369 -1.40 -1.11 -12.34
C GLU A 369 -0.34 -0.71 -11.31
N VAL A 370 0.92 -0.74 -11.70
CA VAL A 370 2.04 -0.37 -10.82
C VAL A 370 1.97 1.11 -10.47
N VAL A 371 1.76 1.98 -11.46
CA VAL A 371 1.68 3.43 -11.22
C VAL A 371 0.49 3.78 -10.33
N SER A 372 -0.65 3.12 -10.54
CA SER A 372 -1.83 3.28 -9.67
C SER A 372 -1.52 2.85 -8.24
N LYS A 373 -0.80 1.73 -8.06
CA LYS A 373 -0.36 1.26 -6.73
C LYS A 373 0.66 2.18 -6.06
N VAL A 374 1.59 2.76 -6.83
CA VAL A 374 2.54 3.78 -6.33
C VAL A 374 1.78 5.01 -5.81
N MET A 375 0.82 5.51 -6.59
CA MET A 375 0.00 6.65 -6.20
C MET A 375 -0.90 6.34 -4.99
N GLU A 376 -1.45 5.12 -4.91
CA GLU A 376 -2.15 4.64 -3.73
C GLU A 376 -1.24 4.63 -2.50
N TYR A 377 0.00 4.11 -2.63
CA TYR A 377 0.99 4.10 -1.55
C TYR A 377 1.29 5.52 -1.05
N CYS A 378 1.54 6.46 -1.97
CA CYS A 378 1.72 7.87 -1.62
C CYS A 378 0.52 8.46 -0.88
N SER A 379 -0.70 8.22 -1.36
CA SER A 379 -1.94 8.69 -0.71
C SER A 379 -2.17 8.07 0.66
N ARG A 380 -1.96 6.77 0.83
CA ARG A 380 -2.22 6.05 2.09
C ARG A 380 -1.20 6.41 3.16
N LYS A 381 0.06 6.63 2.77
CA LYS A 381 1.16 7.02 3.68
C LYS A 381 1.38 8.52 3.80
N LEU A 382 0.57 9.32 3.13
CA LEU A 382 0.67 10.79 3.10
C LEU A 382 2.04 11.27 2.59
N ILE A 383 2.66 10.53 1.65
CA ILE A 383 3.98 10.85 1.09
C ILE A 383 3.81 11.86 -0.04
N LEU A 384 4.34 13.06 0.16
CA LEU A 384 4.42 14.09 -0.88
C LEU A 384 5.78 14.01 -1.60
N SER A 385 5.85 13.18 -2.64
CA SER A 385 7.02 13.07 -3.52
C SER A 385 6.79 13.84 -4.82
N LYS A 386 7.34 15.06 -4.91
CA LYS A 386 7.23 15.87 -6.14
C LYS A 386 7.73 15.12 -7.39
N PRO A 387 8.87 14.38 -7.36
CA PRO A 387 9.33 13.61 -8.52
C PRO A 387 8.30 12.59 -9.01
N ILE A 388 7.71 11.80 -8.10
CA ILE A 388 6.68 10.80 -8.44
C ILE A 388 5.43 11.49 -8.98
N LEU A 389 4.88 12.46 -8.23
CA LEU A 389 3.63 13.13 -8.62
C LEU A 389 3.77 13.85 -9.97
N ASN A 390 4.91 14.46 -10.26
CA ASN A 390 5.15 15.13 -11.55
C ASN A 390 5.30 14.13 -12.70
N ALA A 391 6.02 13.02 -12.50
CA ALA A 391 6.15 11.98 -13.51
C ALA A 391 4.80 11.34 -13.85
N VAL A 392 3.96 11.08 -12.84
CA VAL A 392 2.60 10.55 -13.05
C VAL A 392 1.70 11.57 -13.74
N ALA A 393 1.80 12.85 -13.38
CA ALA A 393 1.05 13.90 -14.06
C ALA A 393 1.42 14.00 -15.55
N GLU A 394 2.70 13.89 -15.88
CA GLU A 394 3.19 13.84 -17.26
C GLU A 394 2.68 12.60 -18.00
N MET A 395 2.81 11.42 -17.39
CA MET A 395 2.33 10.15 -17.95
C MET A 395 0.83 10.17 -18.24
N PHE A 396 0.01 10.69 -17.33
CA PHE A 396 -1.43 10.80 -17.53
C PHE A 396 -1.79 11.72 -18.71
N VAL A 397 -1.10 12.87 -18.84
CA VAL A 397 -1.33 13.77 -19.98
C VAL A 397 -0.98 13.10 -21.30
N CYS A 398 0.10 12.33 -21.35
CA CYS A 398 0.60 11.69 -22.57
C CYS A 398 -0.11 10.38 -22.95
N GLN A 399 -0.58 9.60 -21.97
CA GLN A 399 -1.04 8.21 -22.18
C GLN A 399 -2.34 7.89 -21.42
N SER A 400 -3.22 8.86 -21.22
CA SER A 400 -4.49 8.69 -20.49
C SER A 400 -5.36 7.51 -20.98
N GLU A 401 -5.24 7.15 -22.26
CA GLU A 401 -6.01 6.13 -22.95
C GLU A 401 -5.68 4.72 -22.44
N LYS A 402 -4.52 4.53 -21.78
CA LYS A 402 -4.13 3.26 -21.17
C LYS A 402 -4.82 2.98 -19.83
N PHE A 403 -5.46 3.99 -19.23
CA PHE A 403 -6.00 3.89 -17.87
C PHE A 403 -7.51 3.69 -17.89
N SER A 404 -7.97 2.74 -17.08
CA SER A 404 -9.40 2.59 -16.80
C SER A 404 -9.93 3.76 -15.95
N PRO A 405 -11.24 4.09 -16.00
CA PRO A 405 -11.84 5.14 -15.17
C PRO A 405 -11.56 5.00 -13.67
N ARG A 406 -11.47 3.74 -13.17
CA ARG A 406 -11.09 3.45 -11.79
C ARG A 406 -9.64 3.88 -11.50
N GLN A 407 -8.69 3.46 -12.34
CA GLN A 407 -7.27 3.82 -12.19
C GLN A 407 -7.06 5.33 -12.30
N ILE A 408 -7.77 6.02 -13.21
CA ILE A 408 -7.71 7.49 -13.30
C ILE A 408 -8.07 8.14 -11.95
N SER A 409 -9.09 7.62 -11.27
CA SER A 409 -9.49 8.12 -9.95
C SER A 409 -8.41 7.86 -8.90
N GLU A 410 -7.80 6.67 -8.91
CA GLU A 410 -6.71 6.28 -7.98
C GLU A 410 -5.42 7.09 -8.20
N LEU A 411 -5.10 7.42 -9.46
CA LEU A 411 -3.94 8.23 -9.85
C LEU A 411 -4.10 9.71 -9.48
N LEU A 412 -5.31 10.25 -9.58
CA LEU A 412 -5.54 11.69 -9.44
C LEU A 412 -6.02 12.12 -8.04
N GLU A 413 -6.61 11.21 -7.26
CA GLU A 413 -6.95 11.46 -5.87
C GLU A 413 -5.78 12.00 -5.01
N PRO A 414 -4.53 11.49 -5.13
CA PRO A 414 -3.46 11.92 -4.25
C PRO A 414 -3.08 13.40 -4.42
N PHE A 415 -3.29 14.01 -5.60
CA PHE A 415 -3.02 15.45 -5.80
C PHE A 415 -3.86 16.32 -4.87
N GLY A 416 -5.17 16.07 -4.80
CA GLY A 416 -6.06 16.79 -3.90
C GLY A 416 -5.77 16.49 -2.44
N LYS A 417 -5.63 15.20 -2.09
CA LYS A 417 -5.40 14.77 -0.70
C LYS A 417 -4.10 15.33 -0.13
N LEU A 418 -3.02 15.31 -0.90
CA LEU A 418 -1.69 15.80 -0.52
C LEU A 418 -1.52 17.31 -0.77
N ASN A 419 -2.57 17.99 -1.23
CA ASN A 419 -2.59 19.42 -1.54
C ASN A 419 -1.46 19.83 -2.50
N TYR A 420 -1.30 19.09 -3.61
CA TYR A 420 -0.21 19.31 -4.54
C TYR A 420 -0.73 19.58 -5.95
N LEU A 421 -0.23 20.67 -6.54
CA LEU A 421 -0.48 21.05 -7.92
C LEU A 421 0.80 20.82 -8.74
N PRO A 422 0.79 19.95 -9.77
CA PRO A 422 1.97 19.68 -10.58
C PRO A 422 2.26 20.83 -11.57
N PRO A 423 3.49 20.97 -12.09
CA PRO A 423 3.85 22.02 -13.05
C PRO A 423 2.99 22.04 -14.32
N ASN A 424 2.51 20.88 -14.77
CA ASN A 424 1.65 20.71 -15.95
C ASN A 424 0.16 20.64 -15.60
N ALA A 425 -0.27 21.16 -14.44
CA ALA A 425 -1.65 21.08 -13.96
C ALA A 425 -2.70 21.52 -14.98
N SER A 426 -2.45 22.60 -15.73
CA SER A 426 -3.39 23.08 -16.76
C SER A 426 -3.67 22.03 -17.84
N ALA A 427 -2.64 21.32 -18.31
CA ALA A 427 -2.77 20.23 -19.27
C ALA A 427 -3.43 19.00 -18.64
N LEU A 428 -3.06 18.66 -17.41
CA LEU A 428 -3.60 17.55 -16.63
C LEU A 428 -5.12 17.67 -16.47
N PHE A 429 -5.60 18.79 -15.93
CA PHE A 429 -7.03 18.98 -15.65
C PHE A 429 -7.85 19.19 -16.91
N ARG A 430 -7.28 19.80 -17.96
CA ARG A 430 -7.94 19.86 -19.28
C ARG A 430 -8.15 18.47 -19.87
N LYS A 431 -7.14 17.59 -19.79
CA LYS A 431 -7.25 16.20 -20.25
C LYS A 431 -8.30 15.44 -19.42
N LEU A 432 -8.29 15.61 -18.10
CA LEU A 432 -9.29 15.03 -17.20
C LEU A 432 -10.71 15.50 -17.55
N GLU A 433 -10.91 16.80 -17.74
CA GLU A 433 -12.20 17.38 -18.08
C GLU A 433 -12.75 16.80 -19.39
N ASN A 434 -11.91 16.67 -20.42
CA ASN A 434 -12.29 16.04 -21.69
C ASN A 434 -12.72 14.57 -21.51
N ILE A 435 -11.99 13.80 -20.69
CA ILE A 435 -12.34 12.41 -20.36
C ILE A 435 -13.67 12.36 -19.59
N LEU A 436 -13.87 13.23 -18.61
CA LEU A 436 -15.11 13.28 -17.85
C LEU A 436 -16.29 13.72 -18.71
N PHE A 437 -16.09 14.61 -19.68
CA PHE A 437 -17.14 15.04 -20.59
C PHE A 437 -17.64 13.89 -21.46
N THR A 438 -16.72 13.04 -21.93
CA THR A 438 -16.99 11.91 -22.83
C THR A 438 -17.41 10.63 -22.10
N HIS A 439 -16.82 10.36 -20.93
CA HIS A 439 -16.90 9.08 -20.25
C HIS A 439 -17.46 9.15 -18.83
N PHE A 440 -18.15 10.23 -18.44
CA PHE A 440 -18.69 10.45 -17.09
C PHE A 440 -19.34 9.20 -16.47
N ASN A 441 -20.21 8.54 -17.23
CA ASN A 441 -21.03 7.41 -16.77
C ASN A 441 -20.26 6.09 -16.64
N PHE A 442 -19.03 6.00 -17.16
CA PHE A 442 -18.18 4.81 -17.04
C PHE A 442 -17.35 4.81 -15.75
N PHE A 443 -17.29 5.92 -15.03
CA PHE A 443 -16.63 5.96 -13.73
C PHE A 443 -17.50 5.30 -12.66
N PRO A 444 -16.94 4.44 -11.79
CA PRO A 444 -17.64 3.99 -10.60
C PRO A 444 -18.10 5.21 -9.76
N PRO A 445 -19.37 5.32 -9.34
CA PRO A 445 -19.91 6.54 -8.71
C PRO A 445 -19.11 7.04 -7.50
N LYS A 446 -18.71 6.12 -6.60
CA LYS A 446 -17.88 6.44 -5.42
C LYS A 446 -16.48 6.93 -5.82
N ALA A 447 -15.88 6.34 -6.85
CA ALA A 447 -14.57 6.76 -7.36
C ALA A 447 -14.64 8.14 -8.03
N LEU A 448 -15.69 8.40 -8.82
CA LEU A 448 -15.93 9.69 -9.45
C LEU A 448 -16.13 10.81 -8.44
N LEU A 449 -16.98 10.57 -7.42
CA LEU A 449 -17.19 11.54 -6.34
C LEU A 449 -15.88 11.88 -5.65
N LYS A 450 -15.07 10.86 -5.33
CA LYS A 450 -13.77 11.03 -4.68
C LYS A 450 -12.77 11.80 -5.54
N LEU A 451 -12.74 11.52 -6.85
CA LEU A 451 -11.91 12.23 -7.82
C LEU A 451 -12.28 13.72 -7.91
N LEU A 452 -13.56 14.02 -8.09
CA LEU A 452 -14.05 15.41 -8.19
C LEU A 452 -13.89 16.17 -6.87
N HIS A 453 -14.13 15.50 -5.74
CA HIS A 453 -13.82 16.02 -4.41
C HIS A 453 -12.34 16.33 -4.26
N SER A 454 -11.45 15.42 -4.68
CA SER A 454 -9.99 15.65 -4.69
C SER A 454 -9.61 16.90 -5.50
N CYS A 455 -10.15 17.06 -6.72
CA CYS A 455 -9.90 18.26 -7.52
C CYS A 455 -10.28 19.56 -6.77
N SER A 456 -11.40 19.55 -6.05
CA SER A 456 -11.83 20.72 -5.27
C SER A 456 -10.88 21.09 -4.13
N LEU A 457 -10.13 20.13 -3.56
CA LEU A 457 -9.19 20.40 -2.46
C LEU A 457 -7.99 21.25 -2.90
N ILE A 458 -7.62 21.16 -4.18
CA ILE A 458 -6.54 21.91 -4.84
C ILE A 458 -7.08 23.00 -5.78
N GLU A 459 -8.25 23.55 -5.44
CA GLU A 459 -8.83 24.74 -6.11
C GLU A 459 -9.18 24.50 -7.60
N CYS A 460 -9.28 23.23 -8.00
CA CYS A 460 -9.75 22.81 -9.32
C CYS A 460 -11.23 22.39 -9.24
N HIS A 461 -12.13 23.37 -9.13
CA HIS A 461 -13.54 23.14 -8.81
C HIS A 461 -14.33 22.54 -10.00
N PRO A 462 -14.98 21.38 -9.84
CA PRO A 462 -15.71 20.72 -10.92
C PRO A 462 -17.14 21.27 -11.10
N VAL A 463 -17.27 22.59 -11.22
CA VAL A 463 -18.57 23.29 -11.36
C VAL A 463 -19.38 22.78 -12.56
N ASN A 464 -18.73 22.39 -13.66
CA ASN A 464 -19.36 21.86 -14.88
C ASN A 464 -20.08 20.52 -14.65
N PHE A 465 -19.73 19.79 -13.60
CA PHE A 465 -20.25 18.46 -13.30
C PHE A 465 -21.22 18.43 -12.12
N MET A 466 -21.39 19.54 -11.39
CA MET A 466 -22.25 19.61 -10.20
C MET A 466 -23.70 19.22 -10.49
N ALA A 467 -24.26 19.64 -11.63
CA ALA A 467 -25.63 19.29 -12.00
C ALA A 467 -25.82 17.79 -12.24
N LYS A 468 -24.81 17.11 -12.79
CA LYS A 468 -24.82 15.65 -12.96
C LYS A 468 -24.66 14.95 -11.61
N LEU A 469 -23.73 15.41 -10.76
CA LEU A 469 -23.47 14.84 -9.43
C LEU A 469 -24.67 14.97 -8.48
N PHE A 470 -25.39 16.09 -8.50
CA PHE A 470 -26.55 16.29 -7.64
C PHE A 470 -27.87 15.82 -8.26
N SER A 471 -27.81 15.18 -9.42
CA SER A 471 -28.99 14.58 -10.04
C SER A 471 -29.52 13.42 -9.19
N PRO A 472 -30.85 13.21 -9.12
CA PRO A 472 -31.44 12.05 -8.43
C PRO A 472 -30.88 10.72 -8.94
N TYR A 473 -30.63 10.64 -10.25
CA TYR A 473 -30.04 9.47 -10.90
C TYR A 473 -28.66 9.14 -10.35
N PHE A 474 -27.73 10.10 -10.33
CA PHE A 474 -26.39 9.85 -9.79
C PHE A 474 -26.42 9.51 -8.30
N LEU A 475 -27.26 10.19 -7.53
CA LEU A 475 -27.38 9.94 -6.08
C LEU A 475 -27.92 8.54 -5.79
N GLN A 476 -28.85 8.02 -6.63
CA GLN A 476 -29.33 6.65 -6.55
C GLN A 476 -28.23 5.65 -6.94
N GLN A 477 -27.45 5.93 -7.98
CA GLN A 477 -26.30 5.09 -8.36
C GLN A 477 -25.21 5.06 -7.28
N LEU A 478 -24.96 6.20 -6.63
CA LEU A 478 -24.00 6.32 -5.54
C LEU A 478 -24.42 5.54 -4.30
N GLN A 479 -25.74 5.48 -4.05
CA GLN A 479 -26.34 4.69 -2.98
C GLN A 479 -26.23 3.18 -3.26
N GLY A 480 -26.37 2.77 -4.53
CA GLY A 480 -26.33 1.36 -4.92
C GLY A 480 -27.43 0.56 -4.22
N GLU A 481 -27.09 -0.62 -3.70
CA GLU A 481 -28.00 -1.51 -2.97
C GLU A 481 -28.17 -1.13 -1.49
N GLU A 482 -27.43 -0.13 -1.00
CA GLU A 482 -27.47 0.26 0.41
C GLU A 482 -28.78 1.00 0.75
N SER A 483 -29.25 0.88 1.99
CA SER A 483 -30.47 1.55 2.46
C SER A 483 -30.35 3.08 2.54
N SER A 484 -29.12 3.59 2.68
CA SER A 484 -28.80 5.01 2.69
C SER A 484 -27.37 5.25 2.23
N LEU A 485 -27.08 6.44 1.71
CA LEU A 485 -25.70 6.83 1.37
C LEU A 485 -24.78 6.78 2.58
N ASP A 486 -23.57 6.24 2.38
CA ASP A 486 -22.55 6.21 3.40
C ASP A 486 -22.12 7.64 3.83
N ARG A 487 -21.69 7.76 5.08
CA ARG A 487 -21.39 9.06 5.69
C ARG A 487 -20.22 9.79 5.01
N LEU A 488 -19.27 9.07 4.41
CA LEU A 488 -18.14 9.67 3.70
C LEU A 488 -18.63 10.31 2.40
N SER A 489 -19.42 9.59 1.61
CA SER A 489 -20.03 10.11 0.38
C SER A 489 -20.88 11.37 0.65
N LEU A 490 -21.71 11.34 1.70
CA LEU A 490 -22.49 12.52 2.13
C LEU A 490 -21.58 13.71 2.50
N ALA A 491 -20.49 13.45 3.23
CA ALA A 491 -19.55 14.50 3.63
C ALA A 491 -18.83 15.11 2.42
N GLN A 492 -18.42 14.29 1.44
CA GLN A 492 -17.81 14.76 0.20
C GLN A 492 -18.77 15.59 -0.65
N LEU A 493 -20.03 15.15 -0.81
CA LEU A 493 -21.07 15.91 -1.49
C LEU A 493 -21.32 17.26 -0.80
N THR A 494 -21.39 17.25 0.53
CA THR A 494 -21.58 18.47 1.33
C THR A 494 -20.40 19.43 1.15
N GLN A 495 -19.16 18.94 1.21
CA GLN A 495 -17.98 19.80 1.03
C GLN A 495 -17.87 20.33 -0.40
N LEU A 496 -18.16 19.52 -1.42
CA LEU A 496 -18.23 19.97 -2.82
C LEU A 496 -19.25 21.10 -3.00
N PHE A 497 -20.45 20.94 -2.41
CA PHE A 497 -21.47 21.98 -2.43
C PHE A 497 -21.00 23.26 -1.73
N LEU A 498 -20.41 23.15 -0.53
CA LEU A 498 -19.87 24.31 0.18
C LEU A 498 -18.75 24.99 -0.62
N THR A 499 -17.82 24.24 -1.20
CA THR A 499 -16.75 24.79 -2.04
C THR A 499 -17.32 25.54 -3.24
N ALA A 500 -18.33 24.98 -3.92
CA ALA A 500 -18.97 25.67 -5.04
C ALA A 500 -19.68 26.98 -4.60
N VAL A 501 -20.25 27.03 -3.39
CA VAL A 501 -20.92 28.23 -2.89
C VAL A 501 -19.92 29.27 -2.37
N LEU A 502 -18.85 28.85 -1.72
CA LEU A 502 -17.88 29.74 -1.07
C LEU A 502 -16.77 30.19 -2.02
N GLU A 503 -16.18 29.28 -2.78
CA GLU A 503 -14.98 29.54 -3.60
C GLU A 503 -15.32 29.91 -5.06
N CYS A 504 -16.57 29.72 -5.51
CA CYS A 504 -16.99 30.03 -6.89
C CYS A 504 -18.12 31.08 -6.95
N PRO A 505 -17.80 32.39 -7.03
CA PRO A 505 -18.81 33.48 -7.05
C PRO A 505 -19.84 33.39 -8.18
N PHE A 506 -19.49 32.73 -9.28
CA PHE A 506 -20.34 32.59 -10.47
C PHE A 506 -21.23 31.35 -10.43
N TYR A 507 -21.13 30.51 -9.40
CA TYR A 507 -21.89 29.27 -9.33
C TYR A 507 -23.39 29.53 -9.19
N LYS A 508 -24.16 29.19 -10.22
CA LYS A 508 -25.63 29.24 -10.27
C LYS A 508 -26.26 27.85 -10.41
N GLY A 509 -25.49 26.80 -10.17
CA GLY A 509 -25.93 25.41 -10.31
C GLY A 509 -26.89 24.95 -9.20
N PRO A 510 -27.30 23.67 -9.23
CA PRO A 510 -28.25 23.14 -8.25
C PRO A 510 -27.66 23.13 -6.84
N LYS A 511 -28.55 23.29 -5.85
CA LYS A 511 -28.23 23.13 -4.44
C LYS A 511 -28.36 21.67 -4.04
N LEU A 512 -27.47 21.20 -3.17
CA LEU A 512 -27.59 19.87 -2.58
C LEU A 512 -28.76 19.84 -1.60
N LEU A 513 -29.66 18.86 -1.72
CA LEU A 513 -30.81 18.75 -0.82
C LEU A 513 -30.35 18.48 0.63
N PRO A 514 -31.01 19.05 1.66
CA PRO A 514 -30.60 18.89 3.06
C PRO A 514 -30.46 17.44 3.53
N LYS A 515 -31.27 16.51 3.00
CA LYS A 515 -31.18 15.08 3.31
C LYS A 515 -29.86 14.43 2.90
N TYR A 516 -29.13 15.05 1.97
CA TYR A 516 -27.82 14.61 1.50
C TYR A 516 -26.66 15.41 2.10
N GLN A 517 -26.96 16.29 3.08
CA GLN A 517 -25.96 17.08 3.78
C GLN A 517 -25.60 16.47 5.13
N VAL A 518 -24.32 16.50 5.48
CA VAL A 518 -23.88 16.20 6.85
C VAL A 518 -24.01 17.45 7.73
N LYS A 519 -24.18 17.26 9.04
CA LYS A 519 -24.17 18.36 10.02
C LYS A 519 -22.75 18.69 10.54
N SER A 520 -21.81 17.77 10.35
CA SER A 520 -20.43 17.91 10.79
C SER A 520 -19.50 17.04 9.95
N PHE A 521 -18.36 17.59 9.56
CA PHE A 521 -17.27 16.90 8.87
C PHE A 521 -16.42 16.05 9.81
N LEU A 522 -16.53 16.24 11.12
CA LEU A 522 -15.89 15.38 12.10
C LEU A 522 -16.64 14.03 12.14
N THR A 523 -16.01 13.02 11.53
CA THR A 523 -16.54 11.66 11.40
C THR A 523 -15.59 10.66 12.05
N PRO A 524 -16.07 9.47 12.48
CA PRO A 524 -15.21 8.42 13.05
C PRO A 524 -14.01 8.04 12.17
N CYS A 525 -14.18 8.11 10.84
CA CYS A 525 -13.13 7.81 9.87
C CYS A 525 -12.16 8.98 9.62
N SER A 526 -12.39 10.15 10.22
CA SER A 526 -11.53 11.34 10.14
C SER A 526 -11.17 11.77 8.71
N SER A 527 -12.09 11.52 7.77
CA SER A 527 -11.80 11.63 6.34
C SER A 527 -11.72 13.07 5.85
N LEU A 528 -12.60 13.96 6.33
CA LEU A 528 -12.64 15.38 5.95
C LEU A 528 -12.04 16.32 7.02
N GLU A 529 -12.02 15.92 8.28
CA GLU A 529 -11.34 16.65 9.36
C GLU A 529 -10.49 15.70 10.19
N THR A 530 -9.29 16.14 10.56
CA THR A 530 -8.44 15.40 11.48
C THR A 530 -8.74 15.82 12.92
N PRO A 531 -9.04 14.86 13.82
CA PRO A 531 -9.17 15.13 15.24
C PRO A 531 -7.95 15.86 15.79
N MET A 532 -8.20 16.73 16.76
CA MET A 532 -7.13 17.51 17.40
C MET A 532 -6.17 16.59 18.15
N ASP A 533 -4.87 16.90 18.07
CA ASP A 533 -3.87 16.23 18.90
C ASP A 533 -4.05 16.64 20.36
N PHE A 534 -4.28 15.68 21.25
CA PHE A 534 -4.65 15.95 22.64
C PHE A 534 -3.53 16.62 23.43
N GLN A 535 -2.26 16.24 23.18
CA GLN A 535 -1.13 16.79 23.91
C GLN A 535 -0.86 18.22 23.48
N LEU A 536 -0.87 18.48 22.17
CA LEU A 536 -0.74 19.81 21.61
C LEU A 536 -1.88 20.73 22.06
N TYR A 537 -3.13 20.23 22.01
CA TYR A 537 -4.30 20.94 22.51
C TYR A 537 -4.11 21.39 23.95
N ARG A 538 -3.73 20.46 24.84
CA ARG A 538 -3.56 20.76 26.27
C ARG A 538 -2.51 21.85 26.50
N SER A 539 -1.38 21.77 25.78
CA SER A 539 -0.33 22.79 25.85
C SER A 539 -0.86 24.17 25.44
N VAL A 540 -1.48 24.25 24.25
CA VAL A 540 -2.05 25.51 23.73
C VAL A 540 -3.12 26.08 24.65
N MET A 541 -4.00 25.25 25.23
CA MET A 541 -5.03 25.73 26.16
C MET A 541 -4.43 26.37 27.40
N LEU A 542 -3.38 25.77 27.97
CA LEU A 542 -2.70 26.35 29.14
C LEU A 542 -2.08 27.70 28.80
N GLY A 543 -1.36 27.78 27.66
CA GLY A 543 -0.78 29.04 27.20
C GLY A 543 -1.83 30.12 26.92
N LEU A 544 -3.00 29.76 26.37
CA LEU A 544 -4.10 30.70 26.17
C LEU A 544 -4.72 31.20 27.48
N ILE A 545 -4.84 30.33 28.49
CA ILE A 545 -5.34 30.74 29.82
C ILE A 545 -4.37 31.73 30.46
N ASP A 546 -3.07 31.50 30.35
CA ASP A 546 -2.07 32.43 30.91
C ASP A 546 -2.03 33.76 30.14
N LEU A 547 -2.16 33.70 28.82
CA LEU A 547 -2.16 34.88 27.96
C LEU A 547 -3.40 35.76 28.16
N LEU A 548 -4.59 35.13 28.22
CA LEU A 548 -5.88 35.83 28.28
C LEU A 548 -6.38 36.00 29.72
N GLY A 549 -5.69 35.43 30.70
CA GLY A 549 -6.03 35.45 32.12
C GLY A 549 -7.11 34.45 32.56
N ALA A 550 -7.99 33.99 31.65
CA ALA A 550 -9.05 33.04 32.00
C ALA A 550 -9.56 32.20 30.82
N ARG A 551 -10.15 31.04 31.15
CA ARG A 551 -10.77 30.13 30.17
C ARG A 551 -12.04 30.71 29.51
N LEU A 552 -12.65 31.73 30.11
CA LEU A 552 -13.90 32.34 29.62
C LEU A 552 -13.74 33.15 28.32
N TYR A 553 -12.51 33.45 27.90
CA TYR A 553 -12.23 34.30 26.73
C TYR A 553 -12.16 33.57 25.39
N PHE A 554 -12.32 32.24 25.39
CA PHE A 554 -12.27 31.46 24.16
C PHE A 554 -13.17 30.23 24.24
N ALA A 555 -13.66 29.74 23.12
CA ALA A 555 -14.39 28.47 23.04
C ALA A 555 -13.51 27.42 22.37
N SER A 556 -13.70 26.14 22.71
CA SER A 556 -12.95 25.03 22.10
C SER A 556 -13.90 24.10 21.37
N LYS A 557 -13.44 23.48 20.27
CA LYS A 557 -14.23 22.53 19.45
C LYS A 557 -15.57 23.12 18.99
N VAL A 558 -15.55 24.36 18.49
CA VAL A 558 -16.76 25.07 18.06
C VAL A 558 -17.23 24.52 16.71
N LEU A 559 -18.43 23.94 16.66
CA LEU A 559 -19.05 23.49 15.42
C LEU A 559 -19.69 24.69 14.70
N THR A 560 -19.24 24.97 13.49
CA THR A 560 -19.83 26.03 12.67
C THR A 560 -21.13 25.54 12.00
N PRO A 561 -22.04 26.46 11.61
CA PRO A 561 -23.19 26.12 10.77
C PRO A 561 -22.80 25.51 9.40
N TYR A 562 -21.53 25.62 9.02
CA TYR A 562 -20.95 25.13 7.77
C TYR A 562 -20.16 23.83 7.97
N CYS A 563 -20.56 23.03 8.97
CA CYS A 563 -20.08 21.66 9.24
C CYS A 563 -18.64 21.52 9.72
N TYR A 564 -17.86 22.61 9.78
CA TYR A 564 -16.47 22.59 10.26
C TYR A 564 -16.39 22.66 11.78
N THR A 565 -15.39 22.01 12.35
CA THR A 565 -15.10 22.08 13.79
C THR A 565 -13.87 22.95 14.01
N ILE A 566 -14.04 24.17 14.52
CA ILE A 566 -12.93 25.06 14.87
C ILE A 566 -12.27 24.56 16.17
N ASP A 567 -10.94 24.47 16.20
CA ASP A 567 -10.22 23.95 17.37
C ASP A 567 -10.37 24.90 18.57
N VAL A 568 -10.12 26.20 18.36
CA VAL A 568 -10.44 27.29 19.29
C VAL A 568 -11.00 28.51 18.56
N GLU A 569 -12.08 29.09 19.08
CA GLU A 569 -12.65 30.36 18.63
C GLU A 569 -12.38 31.45 19.68
N ILE A 570 -11.90 32.61 19.24
CA ILE A 570 -11.74 33.82 20.07
C ILE A 570 -12.56 34.93 19.41
N LYS A 571 -13.35 35.65 20.21
CA LYS A 571 -14.17 36.78 19.77
C LYS A 571 -13.48 38.08 20.17
N LEU A 572 -13.43 39.05 19.25
CA LEU A 572 -12.86 40.37 19.47
C LEU A 572 -13.92 41.44 19.17
N ASP A 573 -13.88 42.54 19.93
CA ASP A 573 -14.65 43.75 19.64
C ASP A 573 -13.97 44.61 18.54
N GLU A 574 -14.54 45.79 18.29
CA GLU A 574 -14.05 46.73 17.27
C GLU A 574 -12.64 47.25 17.59
N ASP A 575 -12.34 47.48 18.86
CA ASP A 575 -11.03 47.94 19.34
C ASP A 575 -9.98 46.81 19.40
N GLY A 576 -10.42 45.56 19.22
CA GLY A 576 -9.56 44.37 19.22
C GLY A 576 -9.38 43.74 20.60
N PHE A 577 -10.16 44.12 21.61
CA PHE A 577 -10.18 43.46 22.91
C PHE A 577 -10.89 42.13 22.85
N VAL A 578 -10.45 41.20 23.69
CA VAL A 578 -10.99 39.84 23.73
C VAL A 578 -12.27 39.81 24.55
N LEU A 579 -13.35 39.34 23.92
CA LEU A 579 -14.65 39.19 24.54
C LEU A 579 -14.80 37.80 25.18
N PRO A 580 -15.63 37.65 26.23
CA PRO A 580 -16.05 36.34 26.71
C PRO A 580 -16.65 35.50 25.57
N PHE A 581 -16.39 34.19 25.55
CA PHE A 581 -16.85 33.34 24.44
C PHE A 581 -18.39 33.27 24.34
N THR A 582 -19.10 33.57 25.43
CA THR A 582 -20.56 33.66 25.51
C THR A 582 -21.13 34.98 24.98
N ALA A 583 -20.29 35.98 24.65
CA ALA A 583 -20.75 37.25 24.11
C ALA A 583 -21.27 37.08 22.68
N ASP A 584 -22.51 37.49 22.42
CA ASP A 584 -23.12 37.43 21.09
C ASP A 584 -23.35 38.83 20.49
N GLU A 585 -23.26 39.88 21.31
CA GLU A 585 -23.27 41.30 20.91
C GLU A 585 -21.83 41.83 20.83
N ASP A 586 -21.63 42.93 20.11
CA ASP A 586 -20.34 43.64 19.95
C ASP A 586 -19.18 42.82 19.35
N VAL A 587 -19.45 41.61 18.83
CA VAL A 587 -18.45 40.78 18.15
C VAL A 587 -18.15 41.36 16.76
N HIS A 588 -17.07 42.12 16.66
CA HIS A 588 -16.59 42.67 15.39
C HIS A 588 -15.78 41.64 14.60
N ARG A 589 -14.94 40.85 15.27
CA ARG A 589 -14.03 39.89 14.62
C ARG A 589 -14.01 38.54 15.32
N ARG A 590 -13.92 37.46 14.53
CA ARG A 590 -13.77 36.09 15.04
C ARG A 590 -12.45 35.50 14.58
N VAL A 591 -11.66 35.02 15.52
CA VAL A 591 -10.40 34.32 15.26
C VAL A 591 -10.64 32.82 15.37
N ALA A 592 -10.33 32.09 14.30
CA ALA A 592 -10.30 30.64 14.28
C ALA A 592 -8.86 30.16 14.43
N LEU A 593 -8.51 29.66 15.61
CA LEU A 593 -7.21 29.08 15.87
C LEU A 593 -7.21 27.62 15.40
N CYS A 594 -6.36 27.29 14.43
CA CYS A 594 -6.15 25.93 13.92
C CYS A 594 -4.93 25.31 14.58
N ILE A 595 -5.15 24.36 15.48
CA ILE A 595 -4.10 23.63 16.22
C ILE A 595 -3.66 22.45 15.37
N ASN A 596 -2.60 22.64 14.61
CA ASN A 596 -2.18 21.72 13.57
C ASN A 596 -1.19 20.67 14.10
N GLY A 597 -1.73 19.54 14.55
CA GLY A 597 -0.95 18.37 14.94
C GLY A 597 -0.25 17.66 13.77
N PRO A 598 0.68 16.71 14.04
CA PRO A 598 1.46 16.04 13.00
C PRO A 598 0.62 15.36 11.91
N ARG A 599 -0.54 14.80 12.29
CA ARG A 599 -1.46 14.09 11.36
C ARG A 599 -2.16 15.00 10.35
N ARG A 600 -2.03 16.32 10.47
CA ARG A 600 -2.56 17.31 9.52
C ARG A 600 -1.60 17.65 8.38
N PHE A 601 -0.38 17.14 8.42
CA PHE A 601 0.66 17.37 7.43
C PHE A 601 0.98 16.10 6.62
N CYS A 602 1.57 16.28 5.44
CA CYS A 602 2.21 15.19 4.71
C CYS A 602 3.40 14.65 5.49
N LEU A 603 3.67 13.35 5.36
CA LEU A 603 4.72 12.62 6.06
C LEU A 603 6.06 13.36 5.98
N SER A 604 6.69 13.55 7.16
CA SER A 604 8.01 14.17 7.30
C SER A 604 8.13 15.54 6.62
N SER A 605 7.05 16.31 6.54
CA SER A 605 7.01 17.62 5.90
C SER A 605 6.21 18.63 6.72
N LYS A 606 6.36 19.91 6.38
CA LYS A 606 5.51 21.02 6.90
C LYS A 606 4.36 21.34 5.94
N HIS A 607 4.08 20.47 4.96
CA HIS A 607 3.05 20.69 3.94
C HIS A 607 1.69 20.21 4.45
N LEU A 608 0.71 21.10 4.49
CA LEU A 608 -0.63 20.80 5.04
C LEU A 608 -1.46 19.96 4.05
N LEU A 609 -2.22 18.99 4.55
CA LEU A 609 -3.12 18.16 3.74
C LEU A 609 -4.26 18.98 3.12
N GLY A 610 -4.79 18.52 1.98
CA GLY A 610 -5.76 19.30 1.19
C GLY A 610 -7.06 19.59 1.93
N LYS A 611 -7.52 18.64 2.74
CA LYS A 611 -8.71 18.81 3.58
C LYS A 611 -8.56 19.91 4.63
N GLU A 612 -7.35 20.06 5.18
CA GLU A 612 -7.05 21.06 6.20
C GLU A 612 -6.82 22.44 5.56
N ALA A 613 -6.17 22.49 4.39
CA ALA A 613 -6.02 23.71 3.60
C ALA A 613 -7.40 24.25 3.15
N THR A 614 -8.27 23.37 2.65
CA THR A 614 -9.65 23.71 2.24
C THR A 614 -10.46 24.26 3.41
N LYS A 615 -10.36 23.63 4.59
CA LYS A 615 -10.99 24.15 5.81
C LYS A 615 -10.55 25.57 6.12
N GLN A 616 -9.24 25.87 6.04
CA GLN A 616 -8.73 27.22 6.31
C GLN A 616 -9.23 28.24 5.29
N ARG A 617 -9.23 27.91 3.99
CA ARG A 617 -9.80 28.78 2.95
C ARG A 617 -11.29 29.05 3.20
N HIS A 618 -12.07 28.02 3.47
CA HIS A 618 -13.49 28.17 3.75
C HIS A 618 -13.75 29.01 5.01
N LEU A 619 -13.01 28.79 6.10
CA LEU A 619 -13.13 29.62 7.30
C LEU A 619 -12.82 31.09 7.01
N HIS A 620 -11.81 31.37 6.19
CA HIS A 620 -11.50 32.74 5.77
C HIS A 620 -12.66 33.38 4.99
N LEU A 621 -13.24 32.65 4.03
CA LEU A 621 -14.40 33.11 3.25
C LEU A 621 -15.67 33.27 4.10
N LEU A 622 -15.76 32.57 5.22
CA LEU A 622 -16.82 32.70 6.22
C LEU A 622 -16.59 33.86 7.20
N GLY A 623 -15.54 34.67 7.01
CA GLY A 623 -15.25 35.86 7.81
C GLY A 623 -14.35 35.62 9.04
N TYR A 624 -13.78 34.42 9.19
CA TYR A 624 -12.83 34.16 10.27
C TYR A 624 -11.43 34.67 9.93
N GLN A 625 -10.77 35.27 10.93
CA GLN A 625 -9.31 35.38 10.92
C GLN A 625 -8.72 34.03 11.31
N VAL A 626 -8.13 33.32 10.35
CA VAL A 626 -7.54 32.01 10.61
C VAL A 626 -6.10 32.17 11.10
N VAL A 627 -5.81 31.64 12.29
CA VAL A 627 -4.45 31.63 12.87
C VAL A 627 -3.98 30.20 13.04
N GLN A 628 -2.80 29.86 12.52
CA GLN A 628 -2.27 28.50 12.58
C GLN A 628 -1.24 28.34 13.70
N ILE A 629 -1.39 27.25 14.46
CA ILE A 629 -0.48 26.81 15.52
C ILE A 629 0.06 25.42 15.14
N PRO A 630 1.14 25.34 14.35
CA PRO A 630 1.72 24.06 13.94
C PRO A 630 2.52 23.41 15.07
N TYR A 631 2.41 22.08 15.17
CA TYR A 631 3.06 21.28 16.21
C TYR A 631 4.57 21.52 16.30
N TYR A 632 5.26 21.61 15.16
CA TYR A 632 6.71 21.76 15.09
C TYR A 632 7.20 23.12 15.59
N GLU A 633 6.34 24.15 15.69
CA GLU A 633 6.70 25.43 16.32
C GLU A 633 6.58 25.31 17.84
N ILE A 634 5.53 24.64 18.33
CA ILE A 634 5.32 24.42 19.76
C ILE A 634 6.39 23.49 20.37
N GLU A 635 6.81 22.45 19.64
CA GLU A 635 7.86 21.52 20.07
C GLU A 635 9.23 22.18 20.25
N MET A 636 9.46 23.36 19.66
CA MET A 636 10.69 24.12 19.82
C MET A 636 10.72 24.98 21.09
N LEU A 637 9.57 25.19 21.73
CA LEU A 637 9.44 26.06 22.90
C LEU A 637 9.88 25.31 24.16
N LYS A 638 10.73 25.94 24.97
CA LYS A 638 11.37 25.33 26.14
C LYS A 638 10.68 25.68 27.45
N SER A 639 9.83 26.70 27.45
CA SER A 639 9.19 27.20 28.67
C SER A 639 7.75 27.63 28.43
N ARG A 640 7.00 27.75 29.54
CA ARG A 640 5.63 28.25 29.54
C ARG A 640 5.57 29.74 29.14
N LEU A 641 6.59 30.52 29.49
CA LEU A 641 6.70 31.93 29.07
C LEU A 641 6.86 32.05 27.55
N GLU A 642 7.76 31.26 26.96
CA GLU A 642 7.95 31.24 25.50
C GLU A 642 6.66 30.85 24.75
N LEU A 643 5.85 29.95 25.32
CA LEU A 643 4.54 29.60 24.79
C LEU A 643 3.57 30.79 24.79
N VAL A 644 3.49 31.53 25.89
CA VAL A 644 2.63 32.72 26.00
C VAL A 644 3.08 33.79 24.99
N GLU A 645 4.38 34.11 24.93
CA GLU A 645 4.93 35.07 23.97
C GLU A 645 4.71 34.64 22.51
N TYR A 646 4.81 33.34 22.23
CA TYR A 646 4.50 32.78 20.93
C TYR A 646 3.01 32.97 20.57
N LEU A 647 2.09 32.63 21.47
CA LEU A 647 0.65 32.77 21.25
C LEU A 647 0.25 34.24 21.12
N GLN A 648 0.83 35.13 21.93
CA GLN A 648 0.61 36.57 21.84
C GLN A 648 1.00 37.10 20.47
N ARG A 649 2.18 36.70 19.97
CA ARG A 649 2.62 37.09 18.62
C ARG A 649 1.69 36.54 17.54
N LYS A 650 1.29 35.27 17.64
CA LYS A 650 0.39 34.64 16.64
C LYS A 650 -0.99 35.30 16.58
N LEU A 651 -1.53 35.73 17.71
CA LEU A 651 -2.87 36.29 17.80
C LEU A 651 -2.92 37.80 17.53
N PHE A 652 -1.93 38.57 18.01
CA PHE A 652 -2.02 40.03 18.11
C PHE A 652 -0.96 40.82 17.33
N SER A 653 0.00 40.17 16.64
CA SER A 653 1.08 40.90 15.91
C SER A 653 0.63 41.69 14.66
N GLN A 654 -0.65 41.96 14.45
CA GLN A 654 -1.15 42.80 13.35
C GLN A 654 -1.62 44.20 13.73
N ASN A 655 -1.37 44.68 14.95
CA ASN A 655 -1.56 46.10 15.29
C ASN A 655 -0.21 46.82 15.42
N PRO A 656 0.35 47.45 14.36
CA PRO A 656 1.50 48.34 14.47
C PRO A 656 1.08 49.73 15.00
N GLY A 657 0.15 49.77 15.96
CA GLY A 657 -0.54 51.00 16.35
C GLY A 657 -1.25 50.91 17.68
N SER A 658 -0.65 50.29 18.70
CA SER A 658 -1.08 50.49 20.08
C SER A 658 0.11 50.26 20.99
N HIS A 659 0.73 51.36 21.42
CA HIS A 659 1.66 51.33 22.54
C HIS A 659 0.92 50.75 23.75
N TRP A 660 1.37 49.60 24.24
CA TRP A 660 0.99 49.11 25.56
C TRP A 660 1.60 50.06 26.58
N TYR A 661 0.79 50.93 27.17
CA TYR A 661 1.17 51.66 28.38
C TYR A 661 1.22 50.67 29.53
N GLN A 662 2.39 50.60 30.17
CA GLN A 662 2.55 50.06 31.51
C GLN A 662 1.84 50.99 32.49
N GLU A 663 0.97 50.44 33.32
CA GLU A 663 0.80 50.85 34.73
C GLU A 663 0.89 49.61 35.62
#